data_AF-A0A399WK42-F1
#
_entry.id   AF-A0A399WK42-F1
#
_cell.length_a   1.000
_cell.length_b   1.000
_cell.length_c   1.000
_cell.angle_alpha   90.00
_cell.angle_beta   90.00
_cell.angle_gamma   90.00
#
_symmetry.space_group_name_H-M   'P 1'
#
loop_
_entity.id
_entity.type
_entity.pdbx_description
1 polymer ?
#
loop_
_entity_poly.entity_id
_entity_poly.type
_entity_poly.pdbx_seq_one_letter_code
_entity_poly.pdbx_strand_id
1 'polypeptide(L)'
;MDIVKRSARSFLLSAGLLLLAVCLLTLSSNGVSYALNHSSNITSNETWYAADNPHIVTTTIHVYSGATLTIEKGCEVRFDSMAGLYIGYFSAATLNAVGTEDAPITFTSNTGSPAPNDWRGIVFWNSTVDGSTIMDYCTVEYGGYDSHHSNIDCDSASPTIQNCTIRYSDEYGIYCDNNSAPTLTNNTLSNNGVYPISLYCGILDSNISGNTGSGNGTDAIEVRDGSITSNRTWVLQDLYFNVTGIIHVYSGAILTINPGSLVKFNSTAALFIGYYSAATLIANGTSGIPITFTSNESTPAPGDWRGIVFFNSTVDGSTILDYCTIEYGGYEDTYNSNINCDNASPTIQNCTIRHSDGYGIYCDNNSAPTLTNNTLSNNGSYPISLYCGILDTHVTGNTGSGNGTDAIEVRDGSITSNRTWVPQDLYFNVTGGVIHVYSDGILTINPGCLVKFNSIGGLSIGYYSAGTLIANGTSGSPITFTSNESTPAPGDWRGIVFWNSTVDGSTIMDYCAVEYGGYGSHNSNINCDQASPTIQNCTVRHSDGYGIYCDNNAAPTLTNNTINDNGSYPISEYCNMLDSNVTGNTGSGNGTDAIQVRSGNITSNHTWVPQDLYFNVTGGGTHVYSDAILTINPGCLVKFDAGTGIYFGYYGAAALIADGTSGNPITFTSNESTPSPADWEGIVFYNSTDDSATIMDYCTVEYGGYGSHNSNINCNQASPTIQHCKIRNSDGHGIYTTGSGALPLISCSRITNNVNGVYAMSNSIPTIADCSISGNTSYGVYNNSSSVTLDAENNWWGSADGPGGVGPGSGDAVSANVDFTPWLSSFDSCLESIVLSPASDTNFVGSLHTVTATVEDEAGDPIEGVVVFFYITSGPHAGLNGNDTTDSNGQATFTYTGTTDGTDTIEATFVDFHGRTITSHAVTKTWEYPATPIPTPSPTPEITPTPSPSPEPSPTPEITPSPIPTPTGTPTAITLAYFHAKAGKDGSVTLTWETVTEVDNAGFNLCRSKSKDGHYTKVNNTTIPAQGNAVSGASYSYVDEPGIGTFYYKLEDVDYYGVSTLHGPEKVRVKSGSNAVRRR
;
A
#
# COMPACT_ATOMS: atom_id res chain seq x y z
N MET A 1 15.72 -54.05 -116.37
CA MET A 1 16.52 -53.11 -117.17
C MET A 1 16.59 -51.81 -116.40
N ASP A 2 17.69 -51.24 -115.99
CA ASP A 2 19.11 -51.60 -115.91
C ASP A 2 19.66 -50.53 -114.95
N ILE A 3 20.25 -50.89 -113.81
CA ILE A 3 21.70 -51.12 -113.67
C ILE A 3 22.52 -49.86 -114.00
N VAL A 4 23.01 -49.24 -112.91
CA VAL A 4 24.35 -48.64 -112.72
C VAL A 4 24.53 -47.23 -113.33
N LYS A 5 24.69 -46.16 -112.52
CA LYS A 5 25.85 -45.90 -111.66
C LYS A 5 25.47 -45.15 -110.37
N ARG A 6 25.53 -45.87 -109.25
CA ARG A 6 25.84 -45.33 -107.92
C ARG A 6 27.34 -44.97 -107.86
N SER A 7 27.64 -44.01 -106.98
CA SER A 7 28.95 -43.65 -106.42
C SER A 7 29.62 -42.38 -106.99
N ALA A 8 29.76 -41.39 -106.11
CA ALA A 8 30.72 -40.29 -106.16
C ALA A 8 30.55 -39.21 -107.24
N ARG A 9 29.54 -38.33 -107.07
CA ARG A 9 29.62 -36.92 -107.49
C ARG A 9 28.68 -35.98 -106.72
N SER A 10 28.17 -36.45 -105.58
CA SER A 10 27.70 -35.66 -104.43
C SER A 10 28.86 -35.01 -103.64
N PHE A 11 30.00 -34.78 -104.29
CA PHE A 11 31.25 -34.32 -103.68
C PHE A 11 31.69 -32.91 -104.15
N LEU A 12 30.88 -32.24 -104.99
CA LEU A 12 31.20 -30.91 -105.53
C LEU A 12 30.15 -29.83 -105.22
N LEU A 13 28.98 -30.19 -104.66
CA LEU A 13 28.08 -29.22 -103.99
C LEU A 13 28.25 -29.19 -102.46
N SER A 14 28.88 -30.21 -101.87
CA SER A 14 29.19 -30.30 -100.44
C SER A 14 30.48 -29.58 -100.04
N ALA A 15 31.36 -29.24 -100.99
CA ALA A 15 32.58 -28.46 -100.71
C ALA A 15 32.33 -26.95 -100.65
N GLY A 16 31.28 -26.43 -101.32
CA GLY A 16 30.91 -25.02 -101.29
C GLY A 16 30.10 -24.60 -100.07
N LEU A 17 29.22 -25.47 -99.56
CA LEU A 17 28.48 -25.22 -98.31
C LEU A 17 29.36 -25.40 -97.07
N LEU A 18 30.37 -26.28 -97.14
CA LEU A 18 31.32 -26.49 -96.04
C LEU A 18 32.34 -25.34 -95.93
N LEU A 19 32.70 -24.65 -97.02
CA LEU A 19 33.58 -23.47 -96.93
C LEU A 19 32.85 -22.22 -96.39
N LEU A 20 31.54 -22.07 -96.63
CA LEU A 20 30.75 -20.99 -96.02
C LEU A 20 30.39 -21.31 -94.56
N ALA A 21 30.09 -22.57 -94.25
CA ALA A 21 29.87 -23.01 -92.87
C ALA A 21 31.15 -22.99 -92.04
N VAL A 22 32.32 -23.35 -92.60
CA VAL A 22 33.61 -23.25 -91.88
C VAL A 22 34.07 -21.80 -91.77
N CYS A 23 33.82 -20.90 -92.73
CA CYS A 23 34.05 -19.46 -92.52
C CYS A 23 33.10 -18.83 -91.48
N LEU A 24 31.84 -19.29 -91.38
CA LEU A 24 30.90 -18.85 -90.33
C LEU A 24 31.15 -19.52 -88.97
N LEU A 25 31.73 -20.73 -88.92
CA LEU A 25 32.09 -21.46 -87.69
C LEU A 25 33.50 -21.13 -87.17
N THR A 26 34.44 -20.65 -88.01
CA THR A 26 35.76 -20.19 -87.54
C THR A 26 35.81 -18.70 -87.22
N LEU A 27 34.75 -17.94 -87.50
CA LEU A 27 34.54 -16.60 -86.94
C LEU A 27 33.79 -16.63 -85.60
N SER A 28 33.23 -17.77 -85.20
CA SER A 28 32.50 -17.94 -83.93
C SER A 28 33.24 -18.81 -82.90
N SER A 29 34.51 -19.16 -83.11
CA SER A 29 35.28 -20.02 -82.19
C SER A 29 36.59 -19.41 -81.71
N ASN A 30 36.80 -18.10 -81.93
CA ASN A 30 37.76 -17.29 -81.19
C ASN A 30 36.96 -16.14 -80.58
N GLY A 31 36.22 -16.43 -79.52
CA GLY A 31 35.63 -15.39 -78.66
C GLY A 31 36.75 -14.66 -77.93
N VAL A 32 37.53 -13.87 -78.66
CA VAL A 32 38.29 -12.77 -78.06
C VAL A 32 37.23 -11.72 -77.74
N SER A 33 36.70 -11.71 -76.51
CA SER A 33 35.88 -10.59 -76.08
C SER A 33 36.80 -9.38 -76.01
N TYR A 34 36.64 -8.44 -76.93
CA TYR A 34 37.27 -7.15 -76.79
C TYR A 34 36.45 -6.38 -75.76
N ALA A 35 37.10 -6.04 -74.64
CA ALA A 35 36.58 -5.06 -73.70
C ALA A 35 36.12 -3.80 -74.45
N LEU A 36 34.86 -3.38 -74.25
CA LEU A 36 34.34 -2.15 -74.86
C LEU A 36 34.61 -0.97 -73.94
N ASN A 37 35.56 -0.11 -74.33
CA ASN A 37 35.93 1.05 -73.54
C ASN A 37 34.93 2.21 -73.72
N HIS A 38 34.47 2.76 -72.60
CA HIS A 38 33.64 3.95 -72.51
C HIS A 38 34.42 5.09 -71.86
N SER A 39 34.56 6.20 -72.57
CA SER A 39 35.37 7.35 -72.11
C SER A 39 34.74 8.72 -72.40
N SER A 40 33.54 8.74 -72.98
CA SER A 40 32.81 9.95 -73.34
C SER A 40 31.47 10.01 -72.62
N ASN A 41 30.99 11.22 -72.36
CA ASN A 41 29.68 11.44 -71.76
C ASN A 41 28.54 11.00 -72.68
N ILE A 42 27.42 10.60 -72.08
CA ILE A 42 26.21 10.13 -72.77
C ILE A 42 25.21 11.28 -72.82
N THR A 43 24.95 11.78 -74.03
CA THR A 43 24.06 12.95 -74.29
C THR A 43 22.85 12.63 -75.15
N SER A 44 22.72 11.39 -75.59
CA SER A 44 21.57 10.80 -76.26
C SER A 44 21.39 9.38 -75.75
N ASN A 45 20.20 8.80 -75.92
CA ASN A 45 19.93 7.44 -75.47
C ASN A 45 20.97 6.44 -75.97
N GLU A 46 21.45 5.60 -75.07
CA GLU A 46 22.47 4.61 -75.34
C GLU A 46 22.07 3.28 -74.69
N THR A 47 22.48 2.17 -75.31
CA THR A 47 22.27 0.82 -74.76
C THR A 47 23.59 0.08 -74.72
N TRP A 48 23.92 -0.45 -73.55
CA TRP A 48 25.05 -1.36 -73.34
C TRP A 48 24.52 -2.80 -73.36
N TYR A 49 25.08 -3.61 -74.26
CA TYR A 49 24.61 -4.98 -74.53
C TYR A 49 25.52 -6.01 -73.88
N ALA A 50 24.97 -7.09 -73.33
CA ALA A 50 25.77 -8.12 -72.66
C ALA A 50 26.73 -8.85 -73.62
N ALA A 51 26.44 -8.81 -74.93
CA ALA A 51 27.31 -9.33 -75.97
C ALA A 51 28.67 -8.61 -76.05
N ASP A 52 28.76 -7.38 -75.51
CA ASP A 52 29.96 -6.53 -75.54
C ASP A 52 30.75 -6.58 -74.22
N ASN A 53 30.43 -7.53 -73.34
CA ASN A 53 31.12 -7.68 -72.05
C ASN A 53 32.63 -8.00 -72.21
N PRO A 54 33.49 -7.49 -71.31
CA PRO A 54 33.17 -6.48 -70.30
C PRO A 54 33.15 -5.06 -70.89
N HIS A 55 32.23 -4.22 -70.40
CA HIS A 55 32.24 -2.78 -70.63
C HIS A 55 33.24 -2.12 -69.66
N ILE A 56 34.23 -1.38 -70.16
CA ILE A 56 35.27 -0.76 -69.33
C ILE A 56 35.09 0.76 -69.33
N VAL A 57 34.76 1.33 -68.17
CA VAL A 57 34.61 2.77 -68.00
C VAL A 57 35.95 3.36 -67.55
N THR A 58 36.61 4.11 -68.42
CA THR A 58 37.99 4.57 -68.21
C THR A 58 38.09 5.99 -67.61
N THR A 59 36.96 6.69 -67.49
CA THR A 59 36.83 8.02 -66.84
C THR A 59 35.42 8.18 -66.30
N THR A 60 35.15 9.19 -65.48
CA THR A 60 33.77 9.45 -65.03
C THR A 60 32.87 9.77 -66.23
N ILE A 61 31.81 9.00 -66.42
CA ILE A 61 30.80 9.21 -67.46
C ILE A 61 29.63 9.95 -66.86
N HIS A 62 29.31 11.10 -67.45
CA HIS A 62 28.09 11.84 -67.13
C HIS A 62 27.00 11.48 -68.15
N VAL A 63 25.82 11.10 -67.65
CA VAL A 63 24.59 10.94 -68.42
C VAL A 63 23.74 12.18 -68.19
N TYR A 64 23.43 12.92 -69.27
CA TYR A 64 22.69 14.18 -69.22
C TYR A 64 21.98 14.48 -70.55
N SER A 65 21.34 15.65 -70.66
CA SER A 65 20.64 16.14 -71.87
C SER A 65 19.39 15.32 -72.25
N GLY A 66 18.69 14.77 -71.27
CA GLY A 66 17.52 13.92 -71.46
C GLY A 66 17.85 12.49 -71.88
N ALA A 67 19.13 12.09 -71.83
CA ALA A 67 19.55 10.76 -72.24
C ALA A 67 19.12 9.67 -71.25
N THR A 68 18.76 8.52 -71.79
CA THR A 68 18.60 7.26 -71.06
C THR A 68 19.76 6.33 -71.35
N LEU A 69 20.51 5.94 -70.33
CA LEU A 69 21.43 4.80 -70.41
C LEU A 69 20.66 3.53 -70.05
N THR A 70 20.50 2.63 -71.01
CA THR A 70 19.95 1.29 -70.78
C THR A 70 21.07 0.27 -70.71
N ILE A 71 21.09 -0.56 -69.67
CA ILE A 71 22.09 -1.63 -69.51
C ILE A 71 21.35 -2.96 -69.56
N GLU A 72 21.71 -3.80 -70.53
CA GLU A 72 21.09 -5.10 -70.72
C GLU A 72 21.44 -6.06 -69.57
N LYS A 73 20.48 -6.89 -69.16
CA LYS A 73 20.72 -7.95 -68.17
C LYS A 73 21.95 -8.80 -68.51
N GLY A 74 22.72 -9.18 -67.50
CA GLY A 74 23.97 -9.91 -67.68
C GLY A 74 25.17 -9.06 -68.12
N CYS A 75 25.03 -7.75 -68.29
CA CYS A 75 26.18 -6.86 -68.54
C CYS A 75 27.17 -6.87 -67.37
N GLU A 76 28.46 -6.84 -67.70
CA GLU A 76 29.56 -6.64 -66.76
C GLU A 76 30.23 -5.29 -67.07
N VAL A 77 30.09 -4.33 -66.16
CA VAL A 77 30.64 -2.97 -66.25
C VAL A 77 31.78 -2.84 -65.24
N ARG A 78 33.00 -2.60 -65.72
CA ARG A 78 34.19 -2.42 -64.88
C ARG A 78 34.71 -0.99 -64.95
N PHE A 79 35.10 -0.44 -63.81
CA PHE A 79 35.57 0.95 -63.70
C PHE A 79 37.08 1.00 -63.42
N ASP A 80 37.79 1.83 -64.19
CA ASP A 80 39.18 2.18 -63.87
C ASP A 80 39.25 3.05 -62.59
N SER A 81 40.45 3.16 -62.02
CA SER A 81 40.67 4.05 -60.87
C SER A 81 40.25 5.48 -61.19
N MET A 82 39.53 6.10 -60.25
CA MET A 82 38.93 7.43 -60.41
C MET A 82 37.89 7.51 -61.55
N ALA A 83 37.35 6.41 -62.05
CA ALA A 83 36.17 6.44 -62.92
C ALA A 83 34.87 6.36 -62.09
N GLY A 84 33.73 6.68 -62.69
CA GLY A 84 32.42 6.67 -62.04
C GLY A 84 31.29 6.83 -63.04
N LEU A 85 30.05 6.64 -62.60
CA LEU A 85 28.85 6.80 -63.44
C LEU A 85 27.91 7.82 -62.81
N TYR A 86 27.80 9.00 -63.40
CA TYR A 86 27.03 10.12 -62.87
C TYR A 86 25.76 10.33 -63.68
N ILE A 87 24.61 10.19 -63.04
CA ILE A 87 23.31 10.38 -63.65
C ILE A 87 22.75 11.73 -63.22
N GLY A 88 22.33 12.56 -64.17
CA GLY A 88 21.58 13.78 -63.85
C GLY A 88 22.40 14.94 -63.29
N TYR A 89 23.72 14.96 -63.51
CA TYR A 89 24.61 15.99 -62.93
C TYR A 89 24.37 17.42 -63.45
N PHE A 90 24.06 17.58 -64.74
CA PHE A 90 23.87 18.90 -65.37
C PHE A 90 22.43 19.18 -65.82
N SER A 91 21.67 18.13 -66.14
CA SER A 91 20.31 18.17 -66.68
C SER A 91 19.69 16.76 -66.64
N ALA A 92 18.39 16.67 -66.93
CA ALA A 92 17.60 15.44 -66.90
C ALA A 92 18.35 14.22 -67.48
N ALA A 93 18.36 13.09 -66.77
CA ALA A 93 18.88 11.82 -67.26
C ALA A 93 18.24 10.63 -66.56
N THR A 94 18.34 9.45 -67.19
CA THR A 94 17.77 8.21 -66.69
C THR A 94 18.78 7.07 -66.78
N LEU A 95 18.87 6.25 -65.73
CA LEU A 95 19.51 4.94 -65.78
C LEU A 95 18.44 3.84 -65.73
N ASN A 96 18.44 2.96 -66.72
CA ASN A 96 17.58 1.78 -66.78
C ASN A 96 18.46 0.52 -66.76
N ALA A 97 18.76 0.02 -65.57
CA ALA A 97 19.57 -1.18 -65.35
C ALA A 97 18.69 -2.27 -64.73
N VAL A 98 18.12 -3.13 -65.58
CA VAL A 98 17.19 -4.19 -65.15
C VAL A 98 17.77 -5.55 -65.50
N GLY A 99 18.37 -6.19 -64.50
CA GLY A 99 18.86 -7.55 -64.55
C GLY A 99 17.78 -8.60 -64.25
N THR A 100 18.22 -9.83 -64.01
CA THR A 100 17.39 -10.92 -63.46
C THR A 100 18.23 -11.75 -62.48
N GLU A 101 17.60 -12.53 -61.60
CA GLU A 101 18.31 -13.43 -60.66
C GLU A 101 19.38 -14.30 -61.34
N ASP A 102 19.05 -14.89 -62.50
CA ASP A 102 19.97 -15.74 -63.27
C ASP A 102 21.00 -14.95 -64.12
N ALA A 103 20.81 -13.64 -64.28
CA ALA A 103 21.65 -12.78 -65.12
C ALA A 103 21.68 -11.35 -64.56
N PRO A 104 22.33 -11.15 -63.39
CA PRO A 104 22.43 -9.84 -62.80
C PRO A 104 23.34 -8.92 -63.63
N ILE A 105 23.14 -7.61 -63.52
CA ILE A 105 24.08 -6.61 -64.07
C ILE A 105 25.15 -6.35 -63.02
N THR A 106 26.43 -6.50 -63.36
CA THR A 106 27.55 -6.31 -62.41
C THR A 106 28.29 -5.01 -62.69
N PHE A 107 28.40 -4.14 -61.68
CA PHE A 107 29.24 -2.95 -61.65
C PHE A 107 30.40 -3.18 -60.67
N THR A 108 31.64 -3.22 -61.15
CA THR A 108 32.81 -3.63 -60.35
C THR A 108 34.10 -2.90 -60.73
N SER A 109 35.18 -3.17 -60.01
CA SER A 109 36.52 -2.64 -60.30
C SER A 109 37.14 -3.29 -61.54
N ASN A 110 37.89 -2.53 -62.33
CA ASN A 110 38.70 -3.05 -63.42
C ASN A 110 40.12 -3.49 -62.98
N THR A 111 40.42 -3.46 -61.67
CA THR A 111 41.73 -3.89 -61.15
C THR A 111 41.83 -5.42 -61.10
N GLY A 112 43.06 -5.95 -61.17
CA GLY A 112 43.30 -7.40 -61.07
C GLY A 112 43.10 -7.98 -59.65
N SER A 113 43.00 -7.11 -58.65
CA SER A 113 42.74 -7.43 -57.25
C SER A 113 41.78 -6.38 -56.67
N PRO A 114 40.46 -6.52 -56.92
CA PRO A 114 39.47 -5.54 -56.50
C PRO A 114 39.52 -5.26 -54.99
N ALA A 115 39.51 -3.99 -54.63
CA ALA A 115 39.46 -3.50 -53.26
C ALA A 115 38.43 -2.37 -53.12
N PRO A 116 37.85 -2.14 -51.92
CA PRO A 116 37.08 -0.94 -51.65
C PRO A 116 37.83 0.31 -52.09
N ASN A 117 37.11 1.38 -52.49
CA ASN A 117 37.71 2.64 -52.97
C ASN A 117 38.39 2.53 -54.35
N ASP A 118 38.15 1.47 -55.14
CA ASP A 118 38.78 1.34 -56.46
C ASP A 118 38.20 2.33 -57.49
N TRP A 119 36.93 2.73 -57.36
CA TRP A 119 36.23 3.66 -58.26
C TRP A 119 35.19 4.51 -57.50
N ARG A 120 34.68 5.59 -58.12
CA ARG A 120 33.84 6.61 -57.44
C ARG A 120 32.43 6.14 -57.05
N GLY A 121 31.97 5.00 -57.53
CA GLY A 121 30.57 4.59 -57.37
C GLY A 121 29.64 5.14 -58.47
N ILE A 122 28.36 4.80 -58.33
CA ILE A 122 27.26 5.31 -59.14
C ILE A 122 26.62 6.47 -58.37
N VAL A 123 26.58 7.66 -58.97
CA VAL A 123 26.09 8.87 -58.33
C VAL A 123 24.86 9.38 -59.06
N PHE A 124 23.73 9.43 -58.36
CA PHE A 124 22.49 10.04 -58.83
C PHE A 124 22.39 11.46 -58.29
N TRP A 125 22.43 12.44 -59.20
CA TRP A 125 22.34 13.86 -58.86
C TRP A 125 20.92 14.40 -59.04
N ASN A 126 20.70 15.61 -58.54
CA ASN A 126 19.42 16.32 -58.49
C ASN A 126 18.57 16.37 -59.78
N SER A 127 19.15 16.19 -60.97
CA SER A 127 18.40 16.16 -62.23
C SER A 127 18.13 14.73 -62.73
N THR A 128 18.35 13.71 -61.91
CA THR A 128 17.94 12.33 -62.22
C THR A 128 16.41 12.28 -62.37
N VAL A 129 15.93 11.58 -63.40
CA VAL A 129 14.49 11.36 -63.59
C VAL A 129 14.08 10.14 -62.77
N ASP A 130 13.77 10.39 -61.49
CA ASP A 130 13.52 9.37 -60.46
C ASP A 130 12.51 8.29 -60.89
N GLY A 131 11.32 8.71 -61.33
CA GLY A 131 10.24 7.79 -61.70
C GLY A 131 10.52 6.90 -62.93
N SER A 132 11.67 7.07 -63.59
CA SER A 132 12.12 6.21 -64.68
C SER A 132 13.49 5.59 -64.42
N THR A 133 14.15 5.94 -63.32
CA THR A 133 15.48 5.45 -62.98
C THR A 133 15.37 4.24 -62.08
N ILE A 134 15.87 3.10 -62.56
CA ILE A 134 15.75 1.81 -61.89
C ILE A 134 17.06 1.02 -61.94
N MET A 135 17.38 0.41 -60.80
CA MET A 135 18.34 -0.68 -60.65
C MET A 135 17.59 -1.88 -60.07
N ASP A 136 17.47 -2.95 -60.84
CA ASP A 136 16.82 -4.20 -60.43
C ASP A 136 17.74 -5.37 -60.73
N TYR A 137 17.96 -6.29 -59.78
CA TYR A 137 18.90 -7.41 -59.89
C TYR A 137 20.29 -6.98 -60.38
N CYS A 138 20.87 -5.96 -59.73
CA CYS A 138 22.24 -5.50 -60.00
C CYS A 138 23.19 -5.93 -58.87
N THR A 139 24.45 -6.18 -59.19
CA THR A 139 25.55 -6.30 -58.24
C THR A 139 26.43 -5.05 -58.34
N VAL A 140 26.63 -4.32 -57.24
CA VAL A 140 27.52 -3.13 -57.20
C VAL A 140 28.58 -3.34 -56.13
N GLU A 141 29.85 -3.22 -56.51
CA GLU A 141 30.96 -3.53 -55.61
C GLU A 141 32.23 -2.72 -55.83
N TYR A 142 33.03 -2.58 -54.75
CA TYR A 142 34.37 -1.96 -54.75
C TYR A 142 34.41 -0.46 -55.06
N GLY A 143 33.27 0.24 -54.99
CA GLY A 143 33.15 1.68 -55.12
C GLY A 143 33.50 2.44 -53.84
N GLY A 144 33.40 3.77 -53.88
CA GLY A 144 33.62 4.64 -52.72
C GLY A 144 34.78 5.63 -52.81
N TYR A 145 35.33 5.89 -54.01
CA TYR A 145 36.52 6.75 -54.16
C TYR A 145 36.27 8.26 -53.98
N ASP A 146 37.24 8.92 -53.34
CA ASP A 146 37.30 10.39 -53.11
C ASP A 146 36.14 10.88 -52.24
N SER A 147 35.41 11.92 -52.64
CA SER A 147 34.30 12.51 -51.88
C SER A 147 33.01 11.67 -51.86
N HIS A 148 32.97 10.55 -52.59
CA HIS A 148 31.78 9.74 -52.76
C HIS A 148 32.06 8.40 -52.09
N HIS A 149 31.93 8.34 -50.75
CA HIS A 149 32.35 7.20 -49.92
C HIS A 149 31.44 5.96 -50.04
N SER A 150 30.71 5.79 -51.15
CA SER A 150 29.70 4.74 -51.31
C SER A 150 29.74 4.03 -52.66
N ASN A 151 29.14 2.83 -52.71
CA ASN A 151 28.88 2.15 -54.00
C ASN A 151 27.81 2.88 -54.80
N ILE A 152 26.75 3.33 -54.11
CA ILE A 152 25.65 4.09 -54.68
C ILE A 152 25.40 5.33 -53.84
N ASP A 153 25.51 6.50 -54.47
CA ASP A 153 25.30 7.81 -53.86
C ASP A 153 24.05 8.47 -54.46
N CYS A 154 23.08 8.83 -53.62
CA CYS A 154 21.87 9.53 -54.00
C CYS A 154 21.90 10.95 -53.43
N ASP A 155 22.24 11.93 -54.27
CA ASP A 155 22.22 13.35 -53.93
C ASP A 155 21.01 14.03 -54.56
N SER A 156 20.00 14.35 -53.73
CA SER A 156 18.75 14.99 -54.16
C SER A 156 17.99 14.21 -55.25
N ALA A 157 18.25 12.90 -55.37
CA ALA A 157 17.66 11.98 -56.34
C ALA A 157 17.08 10.76 -55.64
N SER A 158 15.96 10.24 -56.13
CA SER A 158 15.19 9.17 -55.50
C SER A 158 14.93 8.00 -56.47
N PRO A 159 15.99 7.32 -56.98
CA PRO A 159 15.82 6.17 -57.88
C PRO A 159 15.15 4.97 -57.17
N THR A 160 14.70 4.01 -57.97
CA THR A 160 14.28 2.69 -57.46
C THR A 160 15.47 1.72 -57.50
N ILE A 161 15.85 1.18 -56.34
CA ILE A 161 16.92 0.20 -56.19
C ILE A 161 16.31 -1.02 -55.50
N GLN A 162 16.18 -2.12 -56.23
CA GLN A 162 15.51 -3.31 -55.72
C GLN A 162 16.21 -4.61 -56.12
N ASN A 163 16.09 -5.64 -55.28
CA ASN A 163 16.67 -6.96 -55.51
C ASN A 163 18.19 -6.94 -55.85
N CYS A 164 18.91 -5.89 -55.45
CA CYS A 164 20.32 -5.71 -55.76
C CYS A 164 21.22 -6.31 -54.67
N THR A 165 22.45 -6.69 -55.04
CA THR A 165 23.54 -7.01 -54.13
C THR A 165 24.53 -5.84 -54.09
N ILE A 166 24.74 -5.23 -52.92
CA ILE A 166 25.67 -4.10 -52.75
C ILE A 166 26.73 -4.45 -51.72
N ARG A 167 28.02 -4.44 -52.09
CA ARG A 167 29.08 -4.95 -51.20
C ARG A 167 30.46 -4.32 -51.39
N TYR A 168 31.31 -4.45 -50.39
CA TYR A 168 32.72 -4.03 -50.46
C TYR A 168 32.93 -2.56 -50.84
N SER A 169 32.05 -1.65 -50.43
CA SER A 169 32.31 -0.21 -50.56
C SER A 169 33.32 0.30 -49.53
N ASP A 170 33.88 1.49 -49.78
CA ASP A 170 34.78 2.19 -48.86
C ASP A 170 34.11 2.49 -47.50
N GLU A 171 32.96 3.19 -47.49
CA GLU A 171 32.16 3.42 -46.28
C GLU A 171 30.74 2.85 -46.41
N TYR A 172 29.90 3.41 -47.28
CA TYR A 172 28.47 3.08 -47.32
C TYR A 172 28.08 2.20 -48.50
N GLY A 173 27.15 1.28 -48.32
CA GLY A 173 26.57 0.57 -49.47
C GLY A 173 25.76 1.54 -50.33
N ILE A 174 24.74 2.14 -49.73
CA ILE A 174 23.89 3.17 -50.30
C ILE A 174 23.90 4.40 -49.37
N TYR A 175 24.30 5.55 -49.89
CA TYR A 175 24.32 6.82 -49.16
C TYR A 175 23.27 7.77 -49.73
N CYS A 176 22.39 8.30 -48.88
CA CYS A 176 21.28 9.17 -49.28
C CYS A 176 21.42 10.55 -48.63
N ASP A 177 21.72 11.58 -49.44
CA ASP A 177 21.91 12.96 -49.01
C ASP A 177 20.90 13.95 -49.64
N ASN A 178 20.82 15.16 -49.06
CA ASN A 178 20.04 16.29 -49.56
C ASN A 178 18.56 15.95 -49.83
N ASN A 179 17.92 15.25 -48.89
CA ASN A 179 16.52 14.79 -48.94
C ASN A 179 16.21 13.78 -50.08
N SER A 180 17.19 13.02 -50.56
CA SER A 180 16.93 11.87 -51.44
C SER A 180 16.10 10.80 -50.73
N ALA A 181 14.98 10.38 -51.30
CA ALA A 181 14.11 9.34 -50.73
C ALA A 181 13.95 8.16 -51.70
N PRO A 182 15.05 7.45 -52.06
CA PRO A 182 14.99 6.36 -53.01
C PRO A 182 14.11 5.21 -52.51
N THR A 183 13.52 4.45 -53.44
CA THR A 183 12.85 3.19 -53.08
C THR A 183 13.90 2.11 -52.95
N LEU A 184 14.10 1.57 -51.74
CA LEU A 184 15.12 0.57 -51.42
C LEU A 184 14.43 -0.71 -50.96
N THR A 185 14.27 -1.70 -51.84
CA THR A 185 13.51 -2.92 -51.50
C THR A 185 14.23 -4.22 -51.80
N ASN A 186 14.19 -5.17 -50.87
CA ASN A 186 14.75 -6.52 -51.04
C ASN A 186 16.24 -6.55 -51.47
N ASN A 187 17.02 -5.53 -51.10
CA ASN A 187 18.44 -5.50 -51.39
C ASN A 187 19.24 -6.31 -50.36
N THR A 188 20.34 -6.91 -50.79
CA THR A 188 21.31 -7.61 -49.93
C THR A 188 22.59 -6.80 -49.84
N LEU A 189 22.90 -6.25 -48.67
CA LEU A 189 24.02 -5.34 -48.47
C LEU A 189 25.06 -5.94 -47.51
N SER A 190 26.26 -6.25 -47.99
CA SER A 190 27.23 -6.98 -47.18
C SER A 190 28.66 -6.46 -47.30
N ASN A 191 29.45 -6.60 -46.24
CA ASN A 191 30.88 -6.28 -46.27
C ASN A 191 31.22 -4.84 -46.72
N ASN A 192 30.35 -3.87 -46.47
CA ASN A 192 30.62 -2.44 -46.69
C ASN A 192 31.34 -1.85 -45.47
N GLY A 193 32.18 -0.83 -45.64
CA GLY A 193 33.12 -0.38 -44.60
C GLY A 193 32.51 0.18 -43.31
N VAL A 194 31.35 0.84 -43.40
CA VAL A 194 30.64 1.46 -42.27
C VAL A 194 29.19 0.96 -42.22
N TYR A 195 28.23 1.56 -42.94
CA TYR A 195 26.83 1.10 -42.92
C TYR A 195 26.37 0.61 -44.31
N PRO A 196 25.52 -0.43 -44.39
CA PRO A 196 24.88 -0.80 -45.64
C PRO A 196 24.03 0.33 -46.23
N ILE A 197 23.26 1.04 -45.40
CA ILE A 197 22.39 2.16 -45.80
C ILE A 197 22.60 3.31 -44.82
N SER A 198 22.80 4.53 -45.33
CA SER A 198 22.82 5.76 -44.53
C SER A 198 21.89 6.82 -45.11
N LEU A 199 21.04 7.38 -44.25
CA LEU A 199 19.99 8.34 -44.62
C LEU A 199 19.60 9.22 -43.44
N TYR A 200 18.89 10.32 -43.73
CA TYR A 200 18.32 11.20 -42.70
C TYR A 200 17.00 10.66 -42.14
N CYS A 201 16.71 10.87 -40.87
CA CYS A 201 15.44 10.46 -40.26
C CYS A 201 14.18 10.96 -41.01
N GLY A 202 14.27 12.14 -41.62
CA GLY A 202 13.18 12.78 -42.37
C GLY A 202 12.79 12.07 -43.67
N ILE A 203 13.56 11.08 -44.14
CA ILE A 203 13.30 10.32 -45.37
C ILE A 203 13.09 8.82 -45.14
N LEU A 204 13.33 8.32 -43.92
CA LEU A 204 13.07 6.92 -43.56
C LEU A 204 11.57 6.65 -43.49
N ASP A 205 11.05 5.89 -44.45
CA ASP A 205 9.64 5.54 -44.53
C ASP A 205 9.47 4.14 -45.17
N SER A 206 8.22 3.77 -45.44
CA SER A 206 7.80 2.50 -46.04
C SER A 206 8.37 2.18 -47.43
N ASN A 207 9.01 3.14 -48.10
CA ASN A 207 9.77 2.92 -49.34
C ASN A 207 11.07 2.14 -49.11
N ILE A 208 11.45 1.90 -47.85
CA ILE A 208 12.61 1.11 -47.45
C ILE A 208 12.08 -0.15 -46.77
N SER A 209 12.20 -1.31 -47.41
CA SER A 209 11.60 -2.57 -46.90
C SER A 209 12.30 -3.83 -47.38
N GLY A 210 12.41 -4.84 -46.51
CA GLY A 210 12.95 -6.15 -46.88
C GLY A 210 14.46 -6.16 -47.18
N ASN A 211 15.18 -5.11 -46.81
CA ASN A 211 16.63 -5.06 -47.01
C ASN A 211 17.34 -5.88 -45.93
N THR A 212 18.36 -6.62 -46.34
CA THR A 212 19.15 -7.49 -45.47
C THR A 212 20.60 -7.05 -45.50
N GLY A 213 21.35 -7.31 -44.42
CA GLY A 213 22.78 -7.08 -44.46
C GLY A 213 23.57 -7.90 -43.46
N SER A 214 24.85 -8.12 -43.80
CA SER A 214 25.78 -8.91 -42.98
C SER A 214 27.24 -8.54 -43.26
N GLY A 215 28.05 -8.55 -42.21
CA GLY A 215 29.50 -8.34 -42.31
C GLY A 215 29.91 -6.92 -42.68
N ASN A 216 28.98 -5.95 -42.65
CA ASN A 216 29.31 -4.53 -42.77
C ASN A 216 30.03 -4.04 -41.50
N GLY A 217 30.65 -2.86 -41.56
CA GLY A 217 31.24 -2.22 -40.37
C GLY A 217 30.25 -2.16 -39.20
N THR A 218 29.00 -1.84 -39.50
CA THR A 218 27.83 -2.00 -38.63
C THR A 218 26.64 -2.49 -39.46
N ASP A 219 26.11 -3.67 -39.12
CA ASP A 219 24.93 -4.26 -39.77
C ASP A 219 23.63 -3.57 -39.30
N ALA A 220 23.48 -2.30 -39.68
CA ALA A 220 22.33 -1.44 -39.35
C ALA A 220 22.02 -0.45 -40.47
N ILE A 221 20.80 0.08 -40.47
CA ILE A 221 20.48 1.31 -41.22
C ILE A 221 20.87 2.49 -40.35
N GLU A 222 21.79 3.33 -40.82
CA GLU A 222 22.10 4.58 -40.15
C GLU A 222 20.98 5.59 -40.36
N VAL A 223 20.42 6.08 -39.25
CA VAL A 223 19.39 7.10 -39.18
C VAL A 223 20.02 8.37 -38.62
N ARG A 224 20.45 9.24 -39.53
CA ARG A 224 21.09 10.52 -39.19
C ARG A 224 20.10 11.51 -38.60
N ASP A 225 20.63 12.46 -37.84
CA ASP A 225 19.90 13.50 -37.12
C ASP A 225 19.00 14.36 -38.02
N GLY A 226 18.02 15.06 -37.45
CA GLY A 226 17.23 16.01 -38.21
C GLY A 226 15.77 16.08 -37.79
N SER A 227 14.90 16.36 -38.77
CA SER A 227 13.49 16.67 -38.57
C SER A 227 12.57 15.73 -39.35
N ILE A 228 11.55 15.22 -38.67
CA ILE A 228 10.40 14.53 -39.26
C ILE A 228 9.22 15.51 -39.23
N THR A 229 8.90 16.06 -40.40
CA THR A 229 7.87 17.11 -40.59
C THR A 229 6.64 16.63 -41.37
N SER A 230 6.64 15.38 -41.81
CA SER A 230 5.50 14.68 -42.41
C SER A 230 5.50 13.23 -41.95
N ASN A 231 4.37 12.55 -42.08
CA ASN A 231 4.21 11.20 -41.55
C ASN A 231 5.26 10.24 -42.07
N ARG A 232 5.80 9.39 -41.19
CA ARG A 232 6.79 8.36 -41.51
C ARG A 232 6.44 7.06 -40.83
N THR A 233 6.69 5.95 -41.52
CA THR A 233 6.54 4.60 -40.99
C THR A 233 7.87 3.86 -41.06
N TRP A 234 8.44 3.54 -39.91
CA TRP A 234 9.64 2.72 -39.83
C TRP A 234 9.22 1.25 -39.86
N VAL A 235 9.51 0.61 -41.00
CA VAL A 235 9.14 -0.78 -41.28
C VAL A 235 10.27 -1.71 -40.84
N LEU A 236 9.93 -2.78 -40.13
CA LEU A 236 10.88 -3.83 -39.73
C LEU A 236 11.76 -4.29 -40.90
N GLN A 237 13.06 -4.38 -40.64
CA GLN A 237 14.06 -4.96 -41.54
C GLN A 237 14.83 -6.06 -40.80
N ASP A 238 15.66 -6.81 -41.52
CA ASP A 238 16.67 -7.69 -40.90
C ASP A 238 17.82 -6.89 -40.27
N LEU A 239 17.93 -5.60 -40.63
CA LEU A 239 18.84 -4.61 -40.05
C LEU A 239 18.12 -3.81 -38.96
N TYR A 240 18.80 -3.51 -37.86
CA TYR A 240 18.25 -2.57 -36.87
C TYR A 240 18.45 -1.11 -37.32
N PHE A 241 17.70 -0.18 -36.72
CA PHE A 241 17.87 1.25 -36.96
C PHE A 241 18.89 1.80 -35.97
N ASN A 242 20.00 2.36 -36.45
CA ASN A 242 20.97 3.05 -35.61
C ASN A 242 20.80 4.57 -35.71
N VAL A 243 20.26 5.20 -34.67
CA VAL A 243 20.05 6.64 -34.58
C VAL A 243 21.34 7.31 -34.10
N THR A 244 21.95 8.12 -34.96
CA THR A 244 23.28 8.69 -34.70
C THR A 244 23.25 10.11 -34.14
N GLY A 245 22.08 10.75 -34.05
CA GLY A 245 21.90 12.04 -33.39
C GLY A 245 20.45 12.34 -33.02
N ILE A 246 20.12 13.60 -32.76
CA ILE A 246 18.78 13.98 -32.25
C ILE A 246 17.75 13.99 -33.38
N ILE A 247 16.64 13.30 -33.19
CA ILE A 247 15.47 13.30 -34.08
C ILE A 247 14.38 14.19 -33.49
N HIS A 248 13.91 15.17 -34.25
CA HIS A 248 12.78 16.03 -33.90
C HIS A 248 11.55 15.67 -34.72
N VAL A 249 10.44 15.34 -34.07
CA VAL A 249 9.13 15.13 -34.72
C VAL A 249 8.22 16.32 -34.42
N TYR A 250 7.75 17.01 -35.46
CA TYR A 250 6.91 18.21 -35.34
C TYR A 250 6.13 18.47 -36.64
N SER A 251 5.44 19.61 -36.75
CA SER A 251 4.66 20.04 -37.92
C SER A 251 3.44 19.17 -38.23
N GLY A 252 2.85 18.58 -37.20
CA GLY A 252 1.72 17.65 -37.31
C GLY A 252 2.11 16.25 -37.76
N ALA A 253 3.41 15.92 -37.80
CA ALA A 253 3.88 14.63 -38.26
C ALA A 253 3.55 13.50 -37.27
N ILE A 254 3.23 12.34 -37.83
CA ILE A 254 3.07 11.07 -37.12
C ILE A 254 4.27 10.18 -37.45
N LEU A 255 5.06 9.83 -36.43
CA LEU A 255 6.07 8.78 -36.54
C LEU A 255 5.46 7.46 -36.07
N THR A 256 5.35 6.49 -36.97
CA THR A 256 4.91 5.13 -36.66
C THR A 256 6.11 4.18 -36.68
N ILE A 257 6.30 3.41 -35.62
CA ILE A 257 7.33 2.37 -35.54
C ILE A 257 6.63 1.02 -35.46
N ASN A 258 6.90 0.13 -36.42
CA ASN A 258 6.22 -1.14 -36.51
C ASN A 258 6.72 -2.14 -35.45
N PRO A 259 5.86 -3.08 -34.97
CA PRO A 259 6.24 -4.17 -34.07
C PRO A 259 7.53 -4.90 -34.49
N GLY A 260 8.37 -5.24 -33.51
CA GLY A 260 9.61 -5.98 -33.72
C GLY A 260 10.80 -5.14 -34.11
N SER A 261 10.60 -3.84 -34.37
CA SER A 261 11.69 -2.92 -34.70
C SER A 261 12.67 -2.81 -33.52
N LEU A 262 13.96 -2.92 -33.82
CA LEU A 262 15.05 -2.61 -32.91
C LEU A 262 15.63 -1.24 -33.29
N VAL A 263 15.53 -0.27 -32.39
CA VAL A 263 16.05 1.08 -32.53
C VAL A 263 17.17 1.27 -31.51
N LYS A 264 18.38 1.48 -31.98
CA LYS A 264 19.56 1.74 -31.16
C LYS A 264 19.98 3.19 -31.25
N PHE A 265 20.42 3.78 -30.15
CA PHE A 265 20.83 5.19 -30.08
C PHE A 265 22.31 5.30 -29.72
N ASN A 266 23.06 6.07 -30.51
CA ASN A 266 24.42 6.46 -30.15
C ASN A 266 24.44 7.42 -28.96
N SER A 267 25.63 7.61 -28.39
CA SER A 267 25.85 8.64 -27.38
C SER A 267 25.25 9.99 -27.78
N THR A 268 24.48 10.59 -26.87
CA THR A 268 23.78 11.89 -27.03
C THR A 268 22.59 11.89 -28.00
N ALA A 269 22.28 10.80 -28.69
CA ALA A 269 21.09 10.73 -29.53
C ALA A 269 19.79 10.75 -28.69
N ALA A 270 18.69 11.17 -29.31
CA ALA A 270 17.40 11.33 -28.64
C ALA A 270 16.23 11.26 -29.63
N LEU A 271 15.05 10.95 -29.11
CA LEU A 271 13.79 11.06 -29.85
C LEU A 271 12.91 12.13 -29.20
N PHE A 272 12.78 13.28 -29.85
CA PHE A 272 12.00 14.42 -29.36
C PHE A 272 10.68 14.55 -30.09
N ILE A 273 9.58 14.48 -29.36
CA ILE A 273 8.22 14.55 -29.88
C ILE A 273 7.60 15.87 -29.44
N GLY A 274 7.11 16.67 -30.39
CA GLY A 274 6.31 17.85 -30.09
C GLY A 274 7.12 19.05 -29.61
N TYR A 275 8.42 19.12 -29.89
CA TYR A 275 9.31 20.18 -29.39
C TYR A 275 8.96 21.58 -29.94
N TYR A 276 8.64 21.68 -31.24
CA TYR A 276 8.35 22.96 -31.91
C TYR A 276 6.85 23.18 -32.19
N SER A 277 6.11 22.10 -32.43
CA SER A 277 4.69 22.11 -32.81
C SER A 277 4.13 20.68 -32.75
N ALA A 278 2.82 20.52 -32.98
CA ALA A 278 2.09 19.26 -32.92
C ALA A 278 2.88 18.06 -33.48
N ALA A 279 2.92 16.95 -32.74
CA ALA A 279 3.53 15.70 -33.20
C ALA A 279 2.91 14.47 -32.51
N THR A 280 3.04 13.31 -33.14
CA THR A 280 2.56 12.03 -32.59
C THR A 280 3.61 10.94 -32.76
N LEU A 281 3.80 10.13 -31.72
CA LEU A 281 4.54 8.86 -31.79
C LEU A 281 3.58 7.69 -31.61
N ILE A 282 3.57 6.76 -32.56
CA ILE A 282 2.84 5.49 -32.50
C ILE A 282 3.86 4.36 -32.46
N ALA A 283 4.11 3.81 -31.28
CA ALA A 283 4.94 2.64 -31.05
C ALA A 283 4.09 1.56 -30.37
N ASN A 284 3.32 0.83 -31.18
CA ASN A 284 2.38 -0.18 -30.71
C ASN A 284 2.90 -1.57 -31.04
N GLY A 285 3.70 -2.14 -30.15
CA GLY A 285 4.20 -3.50 -30.22
C GLY A 285 3.15 -4.53 -29.82
N THR A 286 3.57 -5.78 -29.67
CA THR A 286 2.74 -6.84 -29.06
C THR A 286 3.56 -7.64 -28.06
N SER A 287 2.93 -8.37 -27.14
CA SER A 287 3.64 -9.20 -26.16
C SER A 287 4.61 -10.21 -26.78
N GLY A 288 4.31 -10.72 -27.98
CA GLY A 288 5.18 -11.64 -28.72
C GLY A 288 6.18 -10.95 -29.64
N ILE A 289 5.96 -9.68 -29.97
CA ILE A 289 6.79 -8.91 -30.92
C ILE A 289 6.90 -7.46 -30.41
N PRO A 290 7.65 -7.23 -29.31
CA PRO A 290 7.81 -5.89 -28.75
C PRO A 290 8.67 -5.00 -29.65
N ILE A 291 8.56 -3.69 -29.47
CA ILE A 291 9.48 -2.70 -30.06
C ILE A 291 10.57 -2.41 -29.03
N THR A 292 11.84 -2.34 -29.44
CA THR A 292 12.95 -2.09 -28.52
C THR A 292 13.67 -0.79 -28.85
N PHE A 293 13.81 0.09 -27.86
CA PHE A 293 14.62 1.31 -27.87
C PHE A 293 15.77 1.13 -26.87
N THR A 294 17.03 1.11 -27.33
CA THR A 294 18.19 0.77 -26.49
C THR A 294 19.46 1.50 -26.93
N SER A 295 20.55 1.33 -26.17
CA SER A 295 21.87 1.88 -26.50
C SER A 295 22.49 1.17 -27.72
N ASN A 296 23.25 1.92 -28.51
CA ASN A 296 24.12 1.39 -29.56
C ASN A 296 25.54 1.04 -29.09
N GLU A 297 25.87 1.32 -27.83
CA GLU A 297 27.19 1.01 -27.29
C GLU A 297 27.41 -0.51 -27.21
N SER A 298 28.66 -0.93 -27.40
CA SER A 298 29.05 -2.35 -27.35
C SER A 298 28.82 -2.99 -25.97
N THR A 299 28.81 -2.17 -24.92
CA THR A 299 28.47 -2.51 -23.55
C THR A 299 27.48 -1.47 -23.02
N PRO A 300 26.16 -1.69 -23.21
CA PRO A 300 25.14 -0.73 -22.79
C PRO A 300 25.26 -0.36 -21.31
N ALA A 301 25.23 0.93 -21.03
CA ALA A 301 25.27 1.51 -19.70
C ALA A 301 24.13 2.54 -19.51
N PRO A 302 23.64 2.73 -18.27
CA PRO A 302 22.68 3.79 -17.98
C PRO A 302 23.20 5.16 -18.46
N GLY A 303 22.31 5.94 -19.09
CA GLY A 303 22.66 7.26 -19.59
C GLY A 303 23.42 7.26 -20.92
N ASP A 304 23.50 6.15 -21.66
CA ASP A 304 24.15 6.14 -22.97
C ASP A 304 23.46 7.09 -23.98
N TRP A 305 22.15 7.29 -23.88
CA TRP A 305 21.38 8.19 -24.75
C TRP A 305 20.36 9.02 -23.95
N ARG A 306 19.80 10.08 -24.54
CA ARG A 306 18.95 11.05 -23.80
C ARG A 306 17.54 10.57 -23.47
N GLY A 307 17.12 9.41 -23.97
CA GLY A 307 15.75 8.93 -23.79
C GLY A 307 14.76 9.45 -24.85
N ILE A 308 13.49 9.10 -24.65
CA ILE A 308 12.35 9.60 -25.41
C ILE A 308 11.75 10.78 -24.65
N VAL A 309 11.67 11.95 -25.29
CA VAL A 309 11.19 13.17 -24.66
C VAL A 309 9.92 13.67 -25.35
N PHE A 310 8.84 13.75 -24.59
CA PHE A 310 7.57 14.34 -25.01
C PHE A 310 7.48 15.77 -24.50
N PHE A 311 7.36 16.73 -25.41
CA PHE A 311 7.22 18.14 -25.10
C PHE A 311 5.77 18.60 -25.21
N ASN A 312 5.53 19.85 -24.79
CA ASN A 312 4.21 20.48 -24.67
C ASN A 312 3.30 20.45 -25.91
N SER A 313 3.83 20.22 -27.10
CA SER A 313 3.04 20.12 -28.33
C SER A 313 2.82 18.67 -28.77
N THR A 314 3.10 17.69 -27.92
CA THR A 314 2.72 16.29 -28.17
C THR A 314 1.21 16.17 -28.28
N VAL A 315 0.72 15.41 -29.27
CA VAL A 315 -0.70 15.09 -29.41
C VAL A 315 -1.00 13.88 -28.53
N ASP A 316 -1.28 14.13 -27.26
CA ASP A 316 -1.43 13.15 -26.19
C ASP A 316 -2.38 11.99 -26.53
N GLY A 317 -3.62 12.32 -26.93
CA GLY A 317 -4.67 11.33 -27.19
C GLY A 317 -4.42 10.39 -28.37
N SER A 318 -3.32 10.57 -29.12
CA SER A 318 -2.89 9.67 -30.20
C SER A 318 -1.48 9.13 -30.00
N THR A 319 -0.75 9.62 -28.99
CA THR A 319 0.62 9.19 -28.73
C THR A 319 0.61 7.99 -27.80
N ILE A 320 1.14 6.86 -28.27
CA ILE A 320 1.08 5.58 -27.56
C ILE A 320 2.40 4.82 -27.65
N LEU A 321 2.85 4.34 -26.49
CA LEU A 321 3.84 3.29 -26.32
C LEU A 321 3.13 2.09 -25.71
N ASP A 322 3.00 1.01 -26.47
CA ASP A 322 2.42 -0.25 -26.02
C ASP A 322 3.37 -1.40 -26.35
N TYR A 323 3.60 -2.32 -25.41
CA TYR A 323 4.54 -3.44 -25.54
C TYR A 323 5.92 -3.03 -26.08
N CYS A 324 6.50 -1.99 -25.50
CA CYS A 324 7.84 -1.52 -25.81
C CYS A 324 8.85 -1.91 -24.73
N THR A 325 10.11 -2.14 -25.12
CA THR A 325 11.26 -2.18 -24.21
C THR A 325 12.05 -0.89 -24.38
N ILE A 326 12.21 -0.11 -23.32
CA ILE A 326 12.99 1.15 -23.33
C ILE A 326 14.08 1.03 -22.27
N GLU A 327 15.34 1.16 -22.66
CA GLU A 327 16.47 0.93 -21.76
C GLU A 327 17.73 1.74 -22.05
N TYR A 328 18.57 1.92 -21.02
CA TYR A 328 19.88 2.58 -21.08
C TYR A 328 19.84 4.08 -21.43
N GLY A 329 18.68 4.73 -21.32
CA GLY A 329 18.52 6.18 -21.51
C GLY A 329 18.86 6.99 -20.24
N GLY A 330 18.68 8.30 -20.31
CA GLY A 330 18.88 9.21 -19.19
C GLY A 330 20.13 10.09 -19.25
N TYR A 331 20.73 10.30 -20.43
CA TYR A 331 21.91 11.16 -20.58
C TYR A 331 21.63 12.62 -20.15
N GLU A 332 22.53 13.22 -19.36
CA GLU A 332 22.47 14.55 -18.75
C GLU A 332 21.40 14.75 -17.65
N ASP A 333 21.72 15.58 -16.65
CA ASP A 333 20.83 15.90 -15.52
C ASP A 333 19.45 16.43 -15.96
N THR A 334 19.36 17.05 -17.15
CA THR A 334 18.11 17.65 -17.67
C THR A 334 17.11 16.60 -18.17
N TYR A 335 17.58 15.45 -18.65
CA TYR A 335 16.74 14.38 -19.23
C TYR A 335 17.10 13.05 -18.59
N ASN A 336 17.24 13.04 -17.26
CA ASN A 336 17.71 11.93 -16.44
C ASN A 336 16.68 10.78 -16.35
N SER A 337 16.13 10.34 -17.48
CA SER A 337 15.15 9.26 -17.57
C SER A 337 15.14 8.55 -18.92
N ASN A 338 14.60 7.32 -18.95
CA ASN A 338 14.29 6.63 -20.21
C ASN A 338 13.17 7.35 -20.97
N ILE A 339 12.15 7.81 -20.23
CA ILE A 339 11.00 8.55 -20.77
C ILE A 339 10.76 9.82 -19.95
N ASN A 340 10.82 10.97 -20.63
CA ASN A 340 10.55 12.27 -20.02
C ASN A 340 9.28 12.89 -20.61
N CYS A 341 8.30 13.19 -19.76
CA CYS A 341 7.09 13.92 -20.13
C CYS A 341 7.17 15.35 -19.60
N ASP A 342 7.21 16.33 -20.51
CA ASP A 342 7.26 17.77 -20.22
C ASP A 342 6.01 18.46 -20.78
N ASN A 343 5.05 18.73 -19.89
CA ASN A 343 3.70 19.19 -20.23
C ASN A 343 3.02 18.35 -21.33
N ALA A 344 3.21 17.03 -21.27
CA ALA A 344 2.70 16.06 -22.24
C ALA A 344 2.19 14.80 -21.51
N SER A 345 1.10 14.23 -21.98
CA SER A 345 0.40 13.11 -21.32
C SER A 345 0.14 11.94 -22.26
N PRO A 346 1.19 11.31 -22.83
CA PRO A 346 1.04 10.14 -23.70
C PRO A 346 0.46 8.93 -22.94
N THR A 347 0.03 7.90 -23.70
CA THR A 347 -0.31 6.59 -23.14
C THR A 347 0.93 5.69 -23.17
N ILE A 348 1.34 5.18 -22.01
CA ILE A 348 2.47 4.25 -21.84
C ILE A 348 1.94 3.03 -21.11
N GLN A 349 1.85 1.91 -21.81
CA GLN A 349 1.25 0.69 -21.28
C GLN A 349 1.98 -0.59 -21.68
N ASN A 350 1.91 -1.61 -20.83
CA ASN A 350 2.53 -2.93 -21.07
C ASN A 350 4.03 -2.87 -21.45
N CYS A 351 4.74 -1.80 -21.08
CA CYS A 351 6.13 -1.60 -21.44
C CYS A 351 7.09 -2.17 -20.38
N THR A 352 8.29 -2.56 -20.82
CA THR A 352 9.43 -2.82 -19.95
C THR A 352 10.38 -1.63 -19.99
N ILE A 353 10.64 -1.00 -18.84
CA ILE A 353 11.45 0.21 -18.75
C ILE A 353 12.57 -0.01 -17.72
N ARG A 354 13.83 0.02 -18.16
CA ARG A 354 14.94 -0.37 -17.27
C ARG A 354 16.26 0.30 -17.54
N HIS A 355 17.18 0.24 -16.57
CA HIS A 355 18.56 0.70 -16.73
C HIS A 355 18.69 2.17 -17.14
N SER A 356 17.75 3.04 -16.77
CA SER A 356 17.98 4.49 -16.92
C SER A 356 19.01 5.00 -15.92
N ASP A 357 19.73 6.07 -16.25
CA ASP A 357 20.65 6.74 -15.32
C ASP A 357 19.94 7.23 -14.04
N GLY A 358 18.72 7.77 -14.19
CA GLY A 358 17.85 8.22 -13.11
C GLY A 358 16.50 7.52 -13.12
N TYR A 359 15.48 8.18 -13.64
CA TYR A 359 14.09 7.71 -13.58
C TYR A 359 13.69 6.79 -14.74
N GLY A 360 12.84 5.81 -14.50
CA GLY A 360 12.20 5.08 -15.60
C GLY A 360 11.31 6.02 -16.42
N ILE A 361 10.35 6.64 -15.75
CA ILE A 361 9.43 7.65 -16.30
C ILE A 361 9.45 8.88 -15.39
N TYR A 362 9.76 10.05 -15.96
CA TYR A 362 9.75 11.33 -15.26
C TYR A 362 8.67 12.25 -15.86
N CYS A 363 7.74 12.74 -15.03
CA CYS A 363 6.60 13.56 -15.46
C CYS A 363 6.64 14.94 -14.82
N ASP A 364 6.87 15.99 -15.62
CA ASP A 364 7.01 17.38 -15.17
C ASP A 364 5.97 18.32 -15.81
N ASN A 365 5.87 19.55 -15.29
CA ASN A 365 5.04 20.62 -15.84
C ASN A 365 3.56 20.21 -16.07
N ASN A 366 2.95 19.56 -15.07
CA ASN A 366 1.57 19.03 -15.08
C ASN A 366 1.30 17.88 -16.07
N SER A 367 2.33 17.17 -16.54
CA SER A 367 2.18 15.95 -17.34
C SER A 367 1.44 14.86 -16.58
N ALA A 368 0.27 14.42 -17.04
CA ALA A 368 -0.52 13.35 -16.43
C ALA A 368 -0.69 12.17 -17.39
N PRO A 369 0.40 11.48 -17.81
CA PRO A 369 0.32 10.37 -18.74
C PRO A 369 -0.49 9.21 -18.16
N THR A 370 -1.07 8.40 -19.06
CA THR A 370 -1.65 7.11 -18.69
C THR A 370 -0.53 6.09 -18.56
N LEU A 371 -0.30 5.58 -17.36
CA LEU A 371 0.78 4.65 -17.02
C LEU A 371 0.16 3.34 -16.53
N THR A 372 0.03 2.34 -17.40
CA THR A 372 -0.65 1.09 -17.02
C THR A 372 0.12 -0.18 -17.32
N ASN A 373 0.15 -1.12 -16.38
CA ASN A 373 0.76 -2.46 -16.56
C ASN A 373 2.22 -2.44 -17.03
N ASN A 374 2.99 -1.39 -16.67
CA ASN A 374 4.40 -1.32 -17.02
C ASN A 374 5.26 -2.05 -15.98
N THR A 375 6.37 -2.65 -16.43
CA THR A 375 7.39 -3.26 -15.58
C THR A 375 8.64 -2.40 -15.58
N LEU A 376 8.96 -1.79 -14.44
CA LEU A 376 10.05 -0.81 -14.31
C LEU A 376 11.14 -1.32 -13.37
N SER A 377 12.34 -1.59 -13.89
CA SER A 377 13.39 -2.26 -13.10
C SER A 377 14.78 -1.66 -13.28
N ASN A 378 15.63 -1.75 -12.27
CA ASN A 378 17.05 -1.37 -12.38
C ASN A 378 17.30 0.05 -12.89
N ASN A 379 16.39 0.99 -12.62
CA ASN A 379 16.58 2.42 -12.91
C ASN A 379 17.32 3.09 -11.73
N GLY A 380 18.23 4.03 -11.99
CA GLY A 380 19.12 4.58 -10.96
C GLY A 380 18.44 5.35 -9.81
N SER A 381 17.21 5.83 -10.02
CA SER A 381 16.39 6.55 -9.04
C SER A 381 15.04 5.83 -8.85
N TYR A 382 13.90 6.50 -9.10
CA TYR A 382 12.57 5.90 -9.02
C TYR A 382 12.11 5.35 -10.38
N PRO A 383 11.31 4.26 -10.40
CA PRO A 383 10.65 3.82 -11.61
C PRO A 383 9.74 4.91 -12.21
N ILE A 384 8.95 5.59 -11.38
CA ILE A 384 8.01 6.65 -11.80
C ILE A 384 8.17 7.85 -10.85
N SER A 385 8.25 9.06 -11.41
CA SER A 385 8.21 10.32 -10.65
C SER A 385 7.20 11.30 -11.22
N LEU A 386 6.30 11.80 -10.35
CA LEU A 386 5.23 12.73 -10.70
C LEU A 386 4.78 13.54 -9.48
N TYR A 387 4.05 14.63 -9.70
CA TYR A 387 3.51 15.48 -8.63
C TYR A 387 2.24 14.91 -8.00
N CYS A 388 2.01 15.12 -6.70
CA CYS A 388 0.79 14.68 -6.02
C CYS A 388 -0.50 15.21 -6.68
N GLY A 389 -0.45 16.41 -7.25
CA GLY A 389 -1.56 17.07 -7.93
C GLY A 389 -1.96 16.45 -9.27
N ILE A 390 -1.24 15.45 -9.76
CA ILE A 390 -1.53 14.71 -11.01
C ILE A 390 -1.58 13.20 -10.81
N LEU A 391 -1.30 12.68 -9.61
CA LEU A 391 -1.44 11.26 -9.31
C LEU A 391 -2.92 10.88 -9.20
N ASP A 392 -3.40 10.03 -10.10
CA ASP A 392 -4.79 9.56 -10.11
C ASP A 392 -4.89 8.13 -10.71
N THR A 393 -6.12 7.67 -10.95
CA THR A 393 -6.50 6.37 -11.52
C THR A 393 -5.85 5.99 -12.86
N HIS A 394 -5.27 6.94 -13.59
CA HIS A 394 -4.53 6.66 -14.83
C HIS A 394 -3.13 6.07 -14.58
N VAL A 395 -2.69 5.95 -13.33
CA VAL A 395 -1.51 5.21 -12.92
C VAL A 395 -1.99 3.92 -12.24
N THR A 396 -1.88 2.76 -12.89
CA THR A 396 -2.37 1.47 -12.32
C THR A 396 -1.65 0.23 -12.85
N GLY A 397 -1.53 -0.82 -12.03
CA GLY A 397 -0.92 -2.09 -12.41
C GLY A 397 0.59 -2.02 -12.70
N ASN A 398 1.27 -0.94 -12.31
CA ASN A 398 2.71 -0.81 -12.56
C ASN A 398 3.50 -1.57 -11.49
N THR A 399 4.54 -2.27 -11.92
CA THR A 399 5.42 -3.06 -11.05
C THR A 399 6.84 -2.53 -11.13
N GLY A 400 7.62 -2.71 -10.07
CA GLY A 400 9.04 -2.39 -10.14
C GLY A 400 9.91 -3.13 -9.14
N SER A 401 11.17 -3.30 -9.54
CA SER A 401 12.16 -4.05 -8.76
C SER A 401 13.59 -3.63 -9.09
N GLY A 402 14.45 -3.51 -8.09
CA GLY A 402 15.87 -3.23 -8.26
C GLY A 402 16.17 -1.79 -8.68
N ASN A 403 15.20 -0.88 -8.63
CA ASN A 403 15.42 0.53 -8.84
C ASN A 403 16.17 1.14 -7.63
N GLY A 404 16.72 2.34 -7.78
CA GLY A 404 17.32 3.09 -6.67
C GLY A 404 16.37 3.23 -5.48
N THR A 405 15.08 3.39 -5.76
CA THR A 405 14.00 3.14 -4.79
C THR A 405 12.80 2.51 -5.50
N ASP A 406 12.38 1.32 -5.06
CA ASP A 406 11.22 0.61 -5.60
C ASP A 406 9.91 1.21 -5.06
N ALA A 407 9.65 2.46 -5.46
CA ALA A 407 8.45 3.22 -5.12
C ALA A 407 8.04 4.14 -6.27
N ILE A 408 6.78 4.59 -6.28
CA ILE A 408 6.38 5.75 -7.07
C ILE A 408 6.77 6.99 -6.27
N GLU A 409 7.64 7.83 -6.82
CA GLU A 409 7.92 9.14 -6.24
C GLU A 409 6.72 10.07 -6.44
N VAL A 410 6.17 10.52 -5.32
CA VAL A 410 5.11 11.51 -5.23
C VAL A 410 5.74 12.82 -4.76
N ARG A 411 6.07 13.67 -5.71
CA ARG A 411 6.63 15.00 -5.44
C ARG A 411 5.54 15.89 -4.81
N ASP A 412 5.97 16.79 -3.93
CA ASP A 412 5.07 17.66 -3.16
C ASP A 412 4.29 18.64 -4.02
N GLY A 413 3.25 19.21 -3.44
CA GLY A 413 2.44 20.21 -4.11
C GLY A 413 1.03 20.24 -3.56
N SER A 414 0.13 20.71 -4.42
CA SER A 414 -1.27 20.95 -4.07
C SER A 414 -2.19 20.00 -4.80
N ILE A 415 -3.17 19.46 -4.07
CA ILE A 415 -4.33 18.76 -4.61
C ILE A 415 -5.52 19.71 -4.54
N THR A 416 -5.83 20.34 -5.67
CA THR A 416 -6.91 21.33 -5.84
C THR A 416 -8.11 20.81 -6.64
N SER A 417 -8.08 19.53 -6.98
CA SER A 417 -9.18 18.81 -7.62
C SER A 417 -9.11 17.34 -7.22
N ASN A 418 -10.17 16.59 -7.45
CA ASN A 418 -10.28 15.20 -6.99
C ASN A 418 -9.14 14.33 -7.52
N ARG A 419 -8.50 13.58 -6.65
CA ARG A 419 -7.46 12.60 -6.97
C ARG A 419 -7.73 11.30 -6.24
N THR A 420 -7.51 10.18 -6.91
CA THR A 420 -7.65 8.84 -6.32
C THR A 420 -6.36 8.07 -6.47
N TRP A 421 -5.75 7.73 -5.34
CA TRP A 421 -4.55 6.90 -5.30
C TRP A 421 -4.96 5.43 -5.19
N VAL A 422 -4.51 4.64 -6.17
CA VAL A 422 -4.84 3.22 -6.31
C VAL A 422 -3.60 2.40 -5.95
N PRO A 423 -3.74 1.33 -5.13
CA PRO A 423 -2.60 0.49 -4.76
C PRO A 423 -1.89 -0.09 -6.00
N GLN A 424 -0.58 -0.25 -5.89
CA GLN A 424 0.31 -0.84 -6.89
C GLN A 424 1.20 -1.88 -6.20
N ASP A 425 1.99 -2.61 -6.97
CA ASP A 425 3.11 -3.40 -6.41
C ASP A 425 4.24 -2.50 -5.85
N LEU A 426 4.17 -1.20 -6.13
CA LEU A 426 5.05 -0.14 -5.62
C LEU A 426 4.31 0.68 -4.56
N TYR A 427 5.00 1.05 -3.47
CA TYR A 427 4.46 2.01 -2.51
C TYR A 427 4.61 3.45 -3.02
N PHE A 428 3.85 4.38 -2.44
CA PHE A 428 3.97 5.81 -2.73
C PHE A 428 5.00 6.44 -1.79
N ASN A 429 6.04 7.07 -2.33
CA ASN A 429 7.03 7.80 -1.54
C ASN A 429 6.88 9.31 -1.71
N VAL A 430 6.51 10.03 -0.64
CA VAL A 430 6.35 11.48 -0.65
C VAL A 430 7.69 12.16 -0.35
N THR A 431 8.27 12.84 -1.34
CA THR A 431 9.67 13.33 -1.27
C THR A 431 9.84 14.83 -1.10
N GLY A 432 8.86 15.66 -1.50
CA GLY A 432 9.05 17.11 -1.60
C GLY A 432 8.61 17.97 -0.40
N GLY A 433 8.03 17.37 0.65
CA GLY A 433 7.50 18.09 1.82
C GLY A 433 6.03 17.79 2.07
N VAL A 434 5.24 18.83 2.40
CA VAL A 434 3.82 18.66 2.79
C VAL A 434 2.93 18.70 1.55
N ILE A 435 2.07 17.68 1.41
CA ILE A 435 0.98 17.68 0.44
C ILE A 435 -0.19 18.48 1.03
N HIS A 436 -0.66 19.47 0.29
CA HIS A 436 -1.81 20.29 0.69
C HIS A 436 -3.06 19.93 -0.11
N VAL A 437 -4.14 19.59 0.57
CA VAL A 437 -5.47 19.35 -0.03
C VAL A 437 -6.38 20.51 0.32
N TYR A 438 -6.76 21.32 -0.69
CA TYR A 438 -7.58 22.53 -0.52
C TYR A 438 -8.32 22.88 -1.83
N SER A 439 -9.04 24.00 -1.87
CA SER A 439 -9.79 24.47 -3.06
C SER A 439 -10.83 23.46 -3.56
N ASP A 440 -11.58 22.87 -2.63
CA ASP A 440 -12.55 21.79 -2.85
C ASP A 440 -11.91 20.50 -3.39
N GLY A 441 -10.58 20.37 -3.29
CA GLY A 441 -9.85 19.16 -3.60
C GLY A 441 -10.22 18.00 -2.68
N ILE A 442 -10.38 16.82 -3.27
CA ILE A 442 -10.62 15.55 -2.55
C ILE A 442 -9.47 14.61 -2.84
N LEU A 443 -8.75 14.18 -1.81
CA LEU A 443 -7.79 13.09 -1.90
C LEU A 443 -8.48 11.80 -1.43
N THR A 444 -8.70 10.87 -2.34
CA THR A 444 -9.15 9.51 -2.04
C THR A 444 -7.95 8.57 -2.07
N ILE A 445 -7.72 7.82 -1.00
CA ILE A 445 -6.69 6.79 -0.94
C ILE A 445 -7.40 5.46 -0.78
N ASN A 446 -7.23 4.56 -1.75
CA ASN A 446 -7.93 3.28 -1.76
C ASN A 446 -7.29 2.28 -0.76
N PRO A 447 -8.07 1.28 -0.27
CA PRO A 447 -7.56 0.19 0.56
C PRO A 447 -6.30 -0.46 0.01
N GLY A 448 -5.36 -0.82 0.90
CA GLY A 448 -4.09 -1.47 0.55
C GLY A 448 -2.98 -0.52 0.08
N CYS A 449 -3.23 0.78 -0.03
CA CYS A 449 -2.18 1.76 -0.30
C CYS A 449 -1.18 1.83 0.87
N LEU A 450 0.11 1.75 0.55
CA LEU A 450 1.23 2.09 1.44
C LEU A 450 1.81 3.43 1.02
N VAL A 451 1.71 4.43 1.90
CA VAL A 451 2.23 5.78 1.71
C VAL A 451 3.36 6.02 2.71
N LYS A 452 4.56 6.29 2.20
CA LYS A 452 5.73 6.60 2.99
C LYS A 452 6.14 8.06 2.81
N PHE A 453 6.60 8.70 3.87
CA PHE A 453 7.01 10.10 3.87
C PHE A 453 8.50 10.20 4.18
N ASN A 454 9.24 10.95 3.36
CA ASN A 454 10.59 11.38 3.71
C ASN A 454 10.55 12.37 4.89
N SER A 455 11.74 12.67 5.45
CA SER A 455 11.91 13.75 6.41
C SER A 455 11.20 15.03 5.96
N ILE A 456 10.56 15.73 6.90
CA ILE A 456 9.68 16.90 6.68
C ILE A 456 8.42 16.65 5.83
N GLY A 457 8.18 15.44 5.32
CA GLY A 457 6.95 15.09 4.63
C GLY A 457 5.72 15.22 5.52
N GLY A 458 4.53 15.41 4.94
CA GLY A 458 3.28 15.43 5.70
C GLY A 458 2.05 15.58 4.81
N LEU A 459 0.87 15.46 5.42
CA LEU A 459 -0.41 15.66 4.74
C LEU A 459 -1.22 16.73 5.48
N SER A 460 -1.61 17.80 4.79
CA SER A 460 -2.41 18.89 5.34
C SER A 460 -3.72 19.03 4.58
N ILE A 461 -4.83 18.87 5.29
CA ILE A 461 -6.18 18.94 4.76
C ILE A 461 -6.82 20.25 5.22
N GLY A 462 -7.38 21.04 4.30
CA GLY A 462 -8.14 22.23 4.67
C GLY A 462 -7.29 23.43 5.12
N TYR A 463 -5.99 23.48 4.79
CA TYR A 463 -5.08 24.53 5.32
C TYR A 463 -5.39 25.95 4.80
N TYR A 464 -5.72 26.08 3.51
CA TYR A 464 -5.99 27.38 2.87
C TYR A 464 -7.48 27.62 2.61
N SER A 465 -8.21 26.56 2.30
CA SER A 465 -9.64 26.53 1.98
C SER A 465 -10.13 25.08 1.99
N ALA A 466 -11.42 24.87 1.73
CA ALA A 466 -12.09 23.57 1.73
C ALA A 466 -11.23 22.43 1.16
N GLY A 467 -11.01 21.36 1.92
CA GLY A 467 -10.29 20.16 1.50
C GLY A 467 -10.84 18.91 2.18
N THR A 468 -10.74 17.76 1.51
CA THR A 468 -11.29 16.48 2.02
C THR A 468 -10.27 15.36 1.87
N LEU A 469 -10.16 14.51 2.89
CA LEU A 469 -9.45 13.22 2.83
C LEU A 469 -10.45 12.08 2.97
N ILE A 470 -10.46 11.16 2.00
CA ILE A 470 -11.20 9.90 2.06
C ILE A 470 -10.18 8.76 2.10
N ALA A 471 -9.86 8.29 3.30
CA ALA A 471 -8.98 7.14 3.54
C ALA A 471 -9.80 6.03 4.20
N ASN A 472 -10.59 5.32 3.39
CA ASN A 472 -11.50 4.27 3.85
C ASN A 472 -10.91 2.90 3.51
N GLY A 473 -10.05 2.38 4.40
CA GLY A 473 -9.43 1.06 4.29
C GLY A 473 -10.38 -0.07 4.66
N THR A 474 -9.85 -1.28 4.75
CA THR A 474 -10.59 -2.44 5.31
C THR A 474 -9.68 -3.23 6.23
N SER A 475 -10.25 -4.06 7.12
CA SER A 475 -9.44 -4.92 8.02
C SER A 475 -8.49 -5.86 7.26
N GLY A 476 -8.86 -6.33 6.06
CA GLY A 476 -8.02 -7.17 5.21
C GLY A 476 -7.05 -6.40 4.30
N SER A 477 -7.22 -5.09 4.17
CA SER A 477 -6.37 -4.23 3.33
C SER A 477 -6.36 -2.81 3.91
N PRO A 478 -5.69 -2.61 5.05
CA PRO A 478 -5.60 -1.29 5.66
C PRO A 478 -4.81 -0.33 4.77
N ILE A 479 -5.02 0.97 4.99
CA ILE A 479 -4.20 2.03 4.38
C ILE A 479 -3.10 2.38 5.37
N THR A 480 -1.84 2.40 4.95
CA THR A 480 -0.72 2.67 5.86
C THR A 480 -0.02 3.99 5.49
N PHE A 481 0.13 4.87 6.47
CA PHE A 481 0.92 6.11 6.42
C PHE A 481 2.10 5.97 7.37
N THR A 482 3.34 6.03 6.87
CA THR A 482 4.53 5.74 7.68
C THR A 482 5.79 6.47 7.19
N SER A 483 6.90 6.32 7.91
CA SER A 483 8.21 6.84 7.55
C SER A 483 8.81 6.11 6.33
N ASN A 484 9.51 6.83 5.46
CA ASN A 484 10.34 6.26 4.41
C ASN A 484 11.79 5.97 4.87
N GLU A 485 12.14 6.30 6.11
CA GLU A 485 13.48 6.01 6.64
C GLU A 485 13.74 4.50 6.71
N SER A 486 14.99 4.11 6.48
CA SER A 486 15.39 2.69 6.54
C SER A 486 15.24 2.08 7.93
N THR A 487 15.24 2.92 8.97
CA THR A 487 14.97 2.56 10.35
C THR A 487 13.98 3.58 10.91
N PRO A 488 12.66 3.34 10.77
CA PRO A 488 11.65 4.29 11.21
C PRO A 488 11.79 4.68 12.68
N ALA A 489 11.73 5.97 12.97
CA ALA A 489 11.78 6.55 14.30
C ALA A 489 10.64 7.56 14.51
N PRO A 490 10.16 7.74 15.76
CA PRO A 490 9.19 8.78 16.07
C PRO A 490 9.63 10.16 15.58
N GLY A 491 8.72 10.89 14.93
CA GLY A 491 9.01 12.23 14.42
C GLY A 491 9.77 12.26 13.09
N ASP A 492 9.89 11.15 12.36
CA ASP A 492 10.53 11.14 11.03
C ASP A 492 9.80 12.06 10.04
N TRP A 493 8.47 12.17 10.15
CA TRP A 493 7.62 13.01 9.29
C TRP A 493 6.59 13.78 10.11
N ARG A 494 5.90 14.76 9.51
CA ARG A 494 5.04 15.73 10.22
C ARG A 494 3.70 15.19 10.70
N GLY A 495 3.30 13.99 10.27
CA GLY A 495 1.96 13.47 10.53
C GLY A 495 0.91 14.02 9.54
N ILE A 496 -0.34 13.73 9.87
CA ILE A 496 -1.54 14.19 9.15
C ILE A 496 -2.17 15.32 9.97
N VAL A 497 -2.44 16.45 9.32
CA VAL A 497 -3.02 17.63 9.97
C VAL A 497 -4.32 18.01 9.27
N PHE A 498 -5.41 18.04 10.04
CA PHE A 498 -6.71 18.56 9.63
C PHE A 498 -6.86 19.98 10.16
N TRP A 499 -7.00 20.94 9.25
CA TRP A 499 -7.13 22.36 9.59
C TRP A 499 -8.58 22.82 9.52
N ASN A 500 -8.83 24.05 9.98
CA ASN A 500 -10.16 24.65 10.11
C ASN A 500 -11.08 24.65 8.87
N SER A 501 -10.53 24.48 7.67
CA SER A 501 -11.32 24.38 6.43
C SER A 501 -11.44 22.93 5.94
N THR A 502 -11.17 21.94 6.78
CA THR A 502 -11.47 20.53 6.48
C THR A 502 -12.98 20.36 6.31
N VAL A 503 -13.41 19.61 5.30
CA VAL A 503 -14.82 19.25 5.13
C VAL A 503 -15.12 18.03 6.00
N ASP A 504 -15.41 18.28 7.27
CA ASP A 504 -15.54 17.26 8.32
C ASP A 504 -16.51 16.13 7.94
N GLY A 505 -17.73 16.47 7.50
CA GLY A 505 -18.77 15.48 7.20
C GLY A 505 -18.46 14.52 6.04
N SER A 506 -17.39 14.79 5.27
CA SER A 506 -16.91 13.92 4.19
C SER A 506 -15.51 13.35 4.48
N THR A 507 -14.83 13.84 5.52
CA THR A 507 -13.46 13.44 5.83
C THR A 507 -13.46 12.24 6.76
N ILE A 508 -12.91 11.14 6.29
CA ILE A 508 -12.90 9.87 7.02
C ILE A 508 -11.53 9.18 6.93
N MET A 509 -11.11 8.64 8.07
CA MET A 509 -10.08 7.64 8.20
C MET A 509 -10.70 6.39 8.82
N ASP A 510 -10.78 5.30 8.06
CA ASP A 510 -11.28 4.01 8.52
C ASP A 510 -10.24 2.93 8.17
N TYR A 511 -9.97 2.00 9.10
CA TYR A 511 -8.94 0.95 8.93
C TYR A 511 -7.60 1.47 8.38
N CYS A 512 -7.11 2.56 8.95
CA CYS A 512 -5.81 3.14 8.62
C CYS A 512 -4.76 2.80 9.68
N ALA A 513 -3.50 2.67 9.29
CA ALA A 513 -2.35 2.65 10.17
C ALA A 513 -1.54 3.95 9.99
N VAL A 514 -1.32 4.72 11.06
CA VAL A 514 -0.54 5.96 11.03
C VAL A 514 0.60 5.87 12.01
N GLU A 515 1.84 5.97 11.52
CA GLU A 515 3.02 5.57 12.28
C GLU A 515 4.20 6.54 12.10
N TYR A 516 5.01 6.74 13.15
CA TYR A 516 6.29 7.46 13.11
C TYR A 516 6.22 8.96 12.73
N GLY A 517 5.03 9.57 12.81
CA GLY A 517 4.83 11.00 12.66
C GLY A 517 5.24 11.79 13.91
N GLY A 518 5.11 13.11 13.88
CA GLY A 518 5.44 13.95 15.03
C GLY A 518 6.46 15.07 14.80
N TYR A 519 6.95 15.28 13.57
CA TYR A 519 8.10 16.17 13.34
C TYR A 519 7.85 17.64 13.73
N GLY A 520 8.73 18.17 14.58
CA GLY A 520 8.82 19.59 14.91
C GLY A 520 7.66 20.08 15.78
N SER A 521 6.91 21.09 15.32
CA SER A 521 5.77 21.61 16.07
C SER A 521 4.51 20.74 16.00
N HIS A 522 4.50 19.75 15.11
CA HIS A 522 3.37 18.84 14.90
C HIS A 522 3.63 17.55 15.67
N ASN A 523 3.67 17.63 17.00
CA ASN A 523 4.09 16.55 17.92
C ASN A 523 3.07 15.40 18.03
N SER A 524 2.51 14.96 16.91
CA SER A 524 1.51 13.90 16.85
C SER A 524 1.48 13.18 15.49
N ASN A 525 0.99 11.95 15.47
CA ASN A 525 0.68 11.27 14.20
C ASN A 525 -0.50 11.93 13.49
N ILE A 526 -1.57 12.25 14.24
CA ILE A 526 -2.76 12.92 13.73
C ILE A 526 -3.05 14.16 14.57
N ASN A 527 -3.19 15.30 13.92
CA ASN A 527 -3.55 16.57 14.54
C ASN A 527 -4.86 17.11 13.95
N CYS A 528 -5.85 17.34 14.81
CA CYS A 528 -7.10 18.01 14.45
C CYS A 528 -7.09 19.43 15.02
N ASP A 529 -6.98 20.43 14.17
CA ASP A 529 -6.98 21.86 14.51
C ASP A 529 -8.25 22.53 13.95
N GLN A 530 -9.23 22.81 14.82
CA GLN A 530 -10.57 23.31 14.44
C GLN A 530 -11.35 22.39 13.48
N ALA A 531 -10.86 21.18 13.24
CA ALA A 531 -11.47 20.18 12.36
C ALA A 531 -11.98 18.99 13.18
N SER A 532 -13.08 18.40 12.74
CA SER A 532 -13.74 17.27 13.42
C SER A 532 -14.00 16.10 12.46
N PRO A 533 -12.96 15.51 11.84
CA PRO A 533 -13.12 14.35 10.96
C PRO A 533 -13.60 13.10 11.73
N THR A 534 -14.02 12.07 10.99
CA THR A 534 -14.26 10.74 11.55
C THR A 534 -12.98 9.90 11.44
N ILE A 535 -12.48 9.40 12.58
CA ILE A 535 -11.33 8.51 12.69
C ILE A 535 -11.75 7.26 13.45
N GLN A 536 -11.84 6.13 12.74
CA GLN A 536 -12.37 4.90 13.29
C GLN A 536 -11.60 3.65 12.87
N ASN A 537 -11.59 2.62 13.72
CA ASN A 537 -10.92 1.33 13.46
C ASN A 537 -9.44 1.46 13.04
N CYS A 538 -8.79 2.57 13.38
CA CYS A 538 -7.42 2.87 12.97
C CYS A 538 -6.41 2.39 14.02
N THR A 539 -5.19 2.11 13.58
CA THR A 539 -4.04 1.92 14.47
C THR A 539 -3.13 3.15 14.40
N VAL A 540 -2.82 3.77 15.53
CA VAL A 540 -1.97 4.98 15.58
C VAL A 540 -0.84 4.76 16.56
N ARG A 541 0.42 4.79 16.08
CA ARG A 541 1.56 4.40 16.93
C ARG A 541 2.90 5.06 16.64
N HIS A 542 3.80 5.00 17.60
CA HIS A 542 5.18 5.48 17.45
C HIS A 542 5.29 6.97 17.07
N SER A 543 4.33 7.81 17.46
CA SER A 543 4.49 9.27 17.28
C SER A 543 5.53 9.84 18.26
N ASP A 544 6.19 10.94 17.90
CA ASP A 544 7.11 11.68 18.81
C ASP A 544 6.42 12.11 20.12
N GLY A 545 5.12 12.43 20.05
CA GLY A 545 4.30 12.85 21.19
C GLY A 545 2.96 12.13 21.24
N TYR A 546 1.91 12.80 20.78
CA TYR A 546 0.54 12.30 20.89
C TYR A 546 0.15 11.39 19.72
N GLY A 547 -0.63 10.34 19.99
CA GLY A 547 -1.25 9.58 18.90
C GLY A 547 -2.20 10.48 18.08
N ILE A 548 -3.26 10.94 18.74
CA ILE A 548 -4.26 11.87 18.21
C ILE A 548 -4.31 13.10 19.12
N TYR A 549 -4.03 14.28 18.56
CA TYR A 549 -4.06 15.55 19.25
C TYR A 549 -5.17 16.44 18.67
N CYS A 550 -6.11 16.88 19.51
CA CYS A 550 -7.27 17.66 19.10
C CYS A 550 -7.21 19.04 19.75
N ASP A 551 -7.10 20.12 18.97
CA ASP A 551 -6.90 21.48 19.46
C ASP A 551 -7.89 22.50 18.91
N ASN A 552 -7.91 23.69 19.53
CA ASN A 552 -8.69 24.85 19.07
C ASN A 552 -10.19 24.54 18.83
N ASN A 553 -10.82 23.79 19.73
CA ASN A 553 -12.23 23.35 19.63
C ASN A 553 -12.51 22.30 18.53
N ALA A 554 -11.53 21.46 18.19
CA ALA A 554 -11.76 20.22 17.46
C ALA A 554 -12.50 19.19 18.34
N ALA A 555 -13.52 18.51 17.80
CA ALA A 555 -14.21 17.36 18.40
C ALA A 555 -14.42 16.24 17.35
N PRO A 556 -13.34 15.62 16.86
CA PRO A 556 -13.45 14.53 15.90
C PRO A 556 -14.22 13.34 16.47
N THR A 557 -14.85 12.55 15.61
CA THR A 557 -15.39 11.25 16.04
C THR A 557 -14.24 10.24 16.12
N LEU A 558 -13.94 9.74 17.32
CA LEU A 558 -12.84 8.81 17.59
C LEU A 558 -13.42 7.49 18.11
N THR A 559 -13.56 6.49 17.23
CA THR A 559 -14.21 5.22 17.61
C THR A 559 -13.38 3.99 17.29
N ASN A 560 -13.25 3.05 18.24
CA ASN A 560 -12.61 1.75 18.02
C ASN A 560 -11.15 1.83 17.52
N ASN A 561 -10.41 2.88 17.89
CA ASN A 561 -9.02 3.01 17.49
C ASN A 561 -8.08 2.31 18.48
N THR A 562 -6.99 1.76 17.98
CA THR A 562 -5.90 1.17 18.78
C THR A 562 -4.71 2.10 18.74
N ILE A 563 -4.41 2.76 19.87
CA ILE A 563 -3.43 3.85 19.92
C ILE A 563 -2.31 3.50 20.91
N ASN A 564 -1.17 3.06 20.40
CA ASN A 564 -0.10 2.47 21.22
C ASN A 564 1.28 3.08 20.96
N ASP A 565 2.19 2.91 21.92
CA ASP A 565 3.62 3.21 21.75
C ASP A 565 3.94 4.64 21.29
N ASN A 566 3.11 5.64 21.65
CA ASN A 566 3.34 7.06 21.36
C ASN A 566 4.09 7.75 22.52
N GLY A 567 4.90 8.76 22.22
CA GLY A 567 5.74 9.43 23.23
C GLY A 567 5.02 10.12 24.41
N SER A 568 3.72 10.39 24.27
CA SER A 568 2.89 11.06 25.27
C SER A 568 1.55 10.33 25.47
N TYR A 569 0.40 10.99 25.28
CA TYR A 569 -0.91 10.39 25.43
C TYR A 569 -1.42 9.82 24.08
N PRO A 570 -2.20 8.72 24.10
CA PRO A 570 -2.88 8.24 22.90
C PRO A 570 -3.86 9.29 22.34
N ILE A 571 -4.65 9.94 23.20
CA ILE A 571 -5.62 10.98 22.82
C ILE A 571 -5.43 12.18 23.74
N SER A 572 -5.46 13.39 23.19
CA SER A 572 -5.50 14.65 23.95
C SER A 572 -6.60 15.56 23.45
N GLU A 573 -7.56 15.87 24.33
CA GLU A 573 -8.71 16.72 24.06
C GLU A 573 -8.97 17.71 25.19
N TYR A 574 -9.62 18.83 24.88
CA TYR A 574 -10.12 19.73 25.91
C TYR A 574 -11.39 19.17 26.55
N CYS A 575 -11.58 19.42 27.86
CA CYS A 575 -12.75 18.96 28.61
C CYS A 575 -14.09 19.43 28.02
N ASN A 576 -14.10 20.55 27.28
CA ASN A 576 -15.28 21.13 26.63
C ASN A 576 -15.48 20.66 25.18
N MET A 577 -14.68 19.69 24.73
CA MET A 577 -14.83 19.02 23.44
C MET A 577 -15.01 17.50 23.61
N LEU A 578 -14.48 16.94 24.70
CA LEU A 578 -14.65 15.54 25.06
C LEU A 578 -16.12 15.22 25.34
N ASP A 579 -16.69 14.31 24.57
CA ASP A 579 -18.10 13.89 24.66
C ASP A 579 -18.26 12.43 24.19
N SER A 580 -19.49 12.00 23.94
CA SER A 580 -19.83 10.66 23.43
C SER A 580 -19.32 10.35 22.01
N ASN A 581 -18.61 11.28 21.38
CA ASN A 581 -17.89 11.09 20.10
C ASN A 581 -16.60 10.27 20.27
N VAL A 582 -16.14 10.04 21.50
CA VAL A 582 -14.95 9.26 21.81
C VAL A 582 -15.39 7.96 22.50
N THR A 583 -15.33 6.81 21.81
CA THR A 583 -15.84 5.49 22.33
C THR A 583 -15.06 4.28 21.79
N GLY A 584 -14.87 3.22 22.59
CA GLY A 584 -14.22 1.97 22.17
C GLY A 584 -12.71 2.08 21.87
N ASN A 585 -12.04 3.17 22.27
CA ASN A 585 -10.61 3.34 21.98
C ASN A 585 -9.75 2.62 23.02
N THR A 586 -8.68 1.99 22.55
CA THR A 586 -7.71 1.25 23.38
C THR A 586 -6.33 1.86 23.24
N GLY A 587 -5.48 1.68 24.25
CA GLY A 587 -4.09 2.12 24.15
C GLY A 587 -3.18 1.46 25.19
N SER A 588 -1.93 1.26 24.79
CA SER A 588 -0.91 0.62 25.61
C SER A 588 0.49 1.07 25.20
N GLY A 589 1.42 1.14 26.14
CA GLY A 589 2.82 1.45 25.84
C GLY A 589 3.08 2.92 25.47
N ASN A 590 2.07 3.78 25.57
CA ASN A 590 2.24 5.21 25.41
C ASN A 590 2.99 5.80 26.62
N GLY A 591 3.50 7.02 26.48
CA GLY A 591 4.09 7.77 27.60
C GLY A 591 3.13 7.87 28.79
N THR A 592 1.83 7.98 28.54
CA THR A 592 0.78 7.74 29.53
C THR A 592 -0.42 7.10 28.84
N ASP A 593 -0.79 5.88 29.26
CA ASP A 593 -1.94 5.14 28.74
C ASP A 593 -3.26 5.69 29.32
N ALA A 594 -3.61 6.90 28.92
CA ALA A 594 -4.81 7.62 29.34
C ALA A 594 -5.32 8.56 28.23
N ILE A 595 -6.59 8.94 28.29
CA ILE A 595 -7.08 10.09 27.53
C ILE A 595 -6.71 11.35 28.33
N GLN A 596 -5.88 12.22 27.76
CA GLN A 596 -5.58 13.50 28.38
C GLN A 596 -6.79 14.42 28.21
N VAL A 597 -7.36 14.82 29.34
CA VAL A 597 -8.43 15.81 29.44
C VAL A 597 -7.79 17.13 29.86
N ARG A 598 -7.54 18.01 28.90
CA ARG A 598 -6.99 19.33 29.14
C ARG A 598 -8.08 20.21 29.76
N SER A 599 -7.80 20.76 30.94
CA SER A 599 -8.74 21.58 31.70
C SER A 599 -9.17 22.83 30.92
N GLY A 600 -10.40 23.27 31.18
CA GLY A 600 -11.04 24.39 30.51
C GLY A 600 -12.43 24.68 31.08
N ASN A 601 -13.28 25.29 30.25
CA ASN A 601 -14.63 25.72 30.63
C ASN A 601 -15.68 24.90 29.87
N ILE A 602 -16.44 24.08 30.59
CA ILE A 602 -17.59 23.34 30.08
C ILE A 602 -18.82 24.25 30.19
N THR A 603 -19.34 24.69 29.04
CA THR A 603 -20.47 25.64 28.95
C THR A 603 -21.68 25.11 28.18
N SER A 604 -21.60 23.86 27.75
CA SER A 604 -22.66 23.04 27.17
C SER A 604 -22.64 21.67 27.82
N ASN A 605 -23.64 20.82 27.57
CA ASN A 605 -23.65 19.46 28.12
C ASN A 605 -22.58 18.61 27.46
N HIS A 606 -21.91 17.76 28.25
CA HIS A 606 -20.94 16.78 27.78
C HIS A 606 -21.09 15.48 28.55
N THR A 607 -20.77 14.35 27.89
CA THR A 607 -20.84 13.01 28.45
C THR A 607 -19.51 12.31 28.31
N TRP A 608 -18.89 11.92 29.42
CA TRP A 608 -17.68 11.10 29.41
C TRP A 608 -18.08 9.63 29.50
N VAL A 609 -17.70 8.86 28.48
CA VAL A 609 -18.04 7.45 28.30
C VAL A 609 -16.84 6.59 28.68
N PRO A 610 -17.00 5.50 29.46
CA PRO A 610 -15.88 4.63 29.82
C PRO A 610 -15.17 4.03 28.60
N GLN A 611 -13.88 3.82 28.74
CA GLN A 611 -12.95 3.29 27.74
C GLN A 611 -11.99 2.30 28.41
N ASP A 612 -11.20 1.58 27.63
CA ASP A 612 -10.05 0.84 28.14
C ASP A 612 -8.96 1.78 28.72
N LEU A 613 -8.99 3.05 28.31
CA LEU A 613 -8.15 4.13 28.81
C LEU A 613 -8.89 4.93 29.90
N TYR A 614 -8.21 5.26 31.00
CA TYR A 614 -8.78 6.18 31.98
C TYR A 614 -8.67 7.64 31.51
N PHE A 615 -9.47 8.53 32.10
CA PHE A 615 -9.38 9.97 31.87
C PHE A 615 -8.34 10.58 32.81
N ASN A 616 -7.33 11.27 32.27
CA ASN A 616 -6.39 12.05 33.08
C ASN A 616 -6.67 13.56 32.91
N VAL A 617 -7.19 14.20 33.95
CA VAL A 617 -7.47 15.64 33.98
C VAL A 617 -6.19 16.41 34.32
N THR A 618 -5.83 17.33 33.44
CA THR A 618 -4.56 18.07 33.50
C THR A 618 -4.81 19.59 33.45
N GLY A 619 -3.94 20.41 34.05
CA GLY A 619 -4.03 21.88 34.01
C GLY A 619 -4.86 22.53 35.14
N GLY A 620 -5.04 23.86 35.09
CA GLY A 620 -5.48 24.68 36.24
C GLY A 620 -6.96 24.64 36.64
N GLY A 621 -7.68 23.54 36.35
CA GLY A 621 -9.05 23.30 36.83
C GLY A 621 -10.14 23.29 35.75
N THR A 622 -11.04 22.30 35.82
CA THR A 622 -12.19 22.14 34.91
C THR A 622 -13.43 22.81 35.50
N HIS A 623 -13.95 23.84 34.84
CA HIS A 623 -15.09 24.63 35.33
C HIS A 623 -16.35 24.36 34.53
N VAL A 624 -17.45 24.02 35.20
CA VAL A 624 -18.76 23.74 34.60
C VAL A 624 -19.75 24.82 35.03
N TYR A 625 -20.35 25.51 34.06
CA TYR A 625 -21.31 26.61 34.27
C TYR A 625 -22.18 26.84 33.02
N SER A 626 -23.08 27.83 33.06
CA SER A 626 -23.98 28.20 31.95
C SER A 626 -25.06 27.17 31.62
N ASP A 627 -25.69 26.61 32.66
CA ASP A 627 -26.69 25.55 32.62
C ASP A 627 -26.15 24.21 32.06
N ALA A 628 -24.81 24.07 32.01
CA ALA A 628 -24.14 22.87 31.53
C ALA A 628 -24.25 21.71 32.52
N ILE A 629 -24.45 20.51 31.97
CA ILE A 629 -24.45 19.24 32.70
C ILE A 629 -23.24 18.43 32.24
N LEU A 630 -22.35 18.09 33.17
CA LEU A 630 -21.32 17.08 32.92
C LEU A 630 -21.85 15.74 33.40
N THR A 631 -22.01 14.80 32.47
CA THR A 631 -22.39 13.42 32.76
C THR A 631 -21.15 12.54 32.72
N ILE A 632 -20.88 11.82 33.81
CA ILE A 632 -19.82 10.82 33.90
C ILE A 632 -20.49 9.46 33.98
N ASN A 633 -20.36 8.66 32.93
CA ASN A 633 -21.06 7.37 32.87
C ASN A 633 -20.44 6.34 33.84
N PRO A 634 -21.23 5.32 34.27
CA PRO A 634 -20.74 4.21 35.08
C PRO A 634 -19.47 3.57 34.54
N GLY A 635 -18.53 3.23 35.43
CA GLY A 635 -17.26 2.58 35.08
C GLY A 635 -16.13 3.52 34.67
N CYS A 636 -16.39 4.83 34.56
CA CYS A 636 -15.34 5.82 34.32
C CYS A 636 -14.32 5.86 35.47
N LEU A 637 -13.03 5.74 35.12
CA LEU A 637 -11.91 6.07 35.99
C LEU A 637 -11.37 7.44 35.59
N VAL A 638 -11.51 8.42 36.49
CA VAL A 638 -11.05 9.80 36.32
C VAL A 638 -9.91 10.06 37.30
N LYS A 639 -8.74 10.39 36.77
CA LYS A 639 -7.56 10.73 37.54
C LYS A 639 -7.18 12.19 37.36
N PHE A 640 -6.57 12.76 38.38
CA PHE A 640 -6.23 14.17 38.46
C PHE A 640 -4.73 14.36 38.68
N ASP A 641 -4.09 15.16 37.83
CA ASP A 641 -2.73 15.63 38.06
C ASP A 641 -2.67 16.56 39.29
N ALA A 642 -1.46 16.80 39.78
CA ALA A 642 -1.24 17.64 40.94
C ALA A 642 -1.84 19.05 40.80
N GLY A 643 -2.64 19.47 41.79
CA GLY A 643 -3.27 20.80 41.81
C GLY A 643 -4.39 21.01 40.78
N THR A 644 -4.98 19.94 40.26
CA THR A 644 -6.16 19.99 39.38
C THR A 644 -7.46 19.70 40.15
N GLY A 645 -8.60 20.15 39.63
CA GLY A 645 -9.92 19.95 40.26
C GLY A 645 -11.07 20.17 39.28
N ILE A 646 -12.29 19.83 39.72
CA ILE A 646 -13.53 20.10 38.95
C ILE A 646 -14.47 20.96 39.78
N TYR A 647 -14.97 22.03 39.17
CA TYR A 647 -15.77 23.06 39.83
C TYR A 647 -17.12 23.23 39.12
N PHE A 648 -18.19 23.18 39.88
CA PHE A 648 -19.57 23.35 39.41
C PHE A 648 -20.17 24.59 40.03
N GLY A 649 -20.91 25.37 39.24
CA GLY A 649 -21.72 26.44 39.80
C GLY A 649 -20.98 27.74 40.14
N TYR A 650 -19.69 27.87 39.78
CA TYR A 650 -18.85 29.01 40.19
C TYR A 650 -19.24 30.32 39.47
N TYR A 651 -19.48 30.25 38.17
CA TYR A 651 -19.81 31.41 37.32
C TYR A 651 -21.30 31.50 36.91
N GLY A 652 -22.07 30.45 37.19
CA GLY A 652 -23.46 30.29 36.76
C GLY A 652 -23.91 28.85 36.99
N ALA A 653 -25.17 28.54 36.71
CA ALA A 653 -25.70 27.21 37.03
C ALA A 653 -25.01 26.07 36.27
N ALA A 654 -24.91 24.91 36.93
CA ALA A 654 -24.33 23.69 36.38
C ALA A 654 -24.72 22.48 37.24
N ALA A 655 -24.63 21.28 36.67
CA ALA A 655 -24.83 20.03 37.39
C ALA A 655 -23.77 18.98 37.06
N LEU A 656 -23.53 18.07 38.01
CA LEU A 656 -22.81 16.82 37.80
C LEU A 656 -23.79 15.66 37.87
N ILE A 657 -23.84 14.83 36.84
CA ILE A 657 -24.48 13.51 36.89
C ILE A 657 -23.37 12.46 36.92
N ALA A 658 -23.02 11.99 38.11
CA ALA A 658 -22.11 10.86 38.32
C ALA A 658 -22.90 9.73 38.98
N ASP A 659 -23.75 9.08 38.19
CA ASP A 659 -24.67 8.04 38.61
C ASP A 659 -24.08 6.67 38.26
N GLY A 660 -23.20 6.16 39.12
CA GLY A 660 -22.55 4.86 38.95
C GLY A 660 -23.47 3.69 39.31
N THR A 661 -22.95 2.47 39.19
CA THR A 661 -23.64 1.27 39.71
C THR A 661 -22.71 0.47 40.61
N SER A 662 -23.26 -0.45 41.39
CA SER A 662 -22.45 -1.34 42.24
C SER A 662 -21.45 -2.17 41.43
N GLY A 663 -21.82 -2.55 40.20
CA GLY A 663 -20.95 -3.32 39.30
C GLY A 663 -19.93 -2.47 38.55
N ASN A 664 -20.26 -1.21 38.27
CA ASN A 664 -19.41 -0.24 37.54
C ASN A 664 -19.37 1.10 38.30
N PRO A 665 -18.67 1.17 39.44
CA PRO A 665 -18.55 2.42 40.19
C PRO A 665 -17.72 3.44 39.40
N ILE A 666 -18.03 4.72 39.57
CA ILE A 666 -17.23 5.82 39.03
C ILE A 666 -16.11 6.12 40.03
N THR A 667 -14.87 6.30 39.57
CA THR A 667 -13.74 6.59 40.47
C THR A 667 -13.08 7.91 40.13
N PHE A 668 -12.95 8.79 41.12
CA PHE A 668 -12.21 10.06 41.08
C PHE A 668 -11.01 9.95 42.03
N THR A 669 -9.79 9.98 41.50
CA THR A 669 -8.59 9.71 42.30
C THR A 669 -7.34 10.45 41.79
N SER A 670 -6.23 10.33 42.49
CA SER A 670 -4.95 10.90 42.09
C SER A 670 -4.36 10.20 40.85
N ASN A 671 -3.72 10.97 39.96
CA ASN A 671 -2.90 10.43 38.88
C ASN A 671 -1.46 10.08 39.31
N GLU A 672 -1.07 10.39 40.54
CA GLU A 672 0.26 10.08 41.04
C GLU A 672 0.49 8.57 41.14
N SER A 673 1.72 8.14 40.84
CA SER A 673 2.12 6.73 40.92
C SER A 673 1.98 6.14 42.34
N THR A 674 1.99 7.00 43.36
CA THR A 674 1.69 6.67 44.75
C THR A 674 0.71 7.69 45.31
N PRO A 675 -0.61 7.43 45.22
CA PRO A 675 -1.63 8.36 45.65
C PRO A 675 -1.47 8.78 47.12
N SER A 676 -1.55 10.09 47.37
CA SER A 676 -1.41 10.71 48.68
C SER A 676 -2.46 11.80 48.90
N PRO A 677 -2.86 12.06 50.16
CA PRO A 677 -3.75 13.18 50.46
C PRO A 677 -3.19 14.51 49.92
N ALA A 678 -4.07 15.38 49.42
CA ALA A 678 -3.72 16.64 48.74
C ALA A 678 -3.05 16.51 47.37
N ASP A 679 -3.11 15.36 46.69
CA ASP A 679 -2.61 15.28 45.33
C ASP A 679 -3.43 16.19 44.39
N TRP A 680 -4.74 16.26 44.55
CA TRP A 680 -5.62 17.08 43.71
C TRP A 680 -6.60 17.91 44.56
N GLU A 681 -7.26 18.91 43.99
CA GLU A 681 -8.07 19.88 44.74
C GLU A 681 -9.39 19.33 45.27
N GLY A 682 -9.94 18.30 44.64
CA GLY A 682 -11.27 17.77 44.95
C GLY A 682 -12.34 18.18 43.94
N ILE A 683 -13.58 17.74 44.21
CA ILE A 683 -14.78 18.14 43.48
C ILE A 683 -15.47 19.25 44.27
N VAL A 684 -15.71 20.40 43.64
CA VAL A 684 -16.21 21.61 44.31
C VAL A 684 -17.54 22.05 43.70
N PHE A 685 -18.58 22.11 44.53
CA PHE A 685 -19.90 22.62 44.19
C PHE A 685 -20.10 24.00 44.82
N TYR A 686 -20.39 25.01 44.01
CA TYR A 686 -20.67 26.38 44.46
C TYR A 686 -22.17 26.69 44.47
N ASN A 687 -22.51 27.87 44.97
CA ASN A 687 -23.88 28.34 45.26
C ASN A 687 -24.85 28.38 44.07
N SER A 688 -24.34 28.28 42.83
CA SER A 688 -25.19 28.23 41.64
C SER A 688 -25.43 26.80 41.13
N THR A 689 -24.88 25.78 41.78
CA THR A 689 -25.09 24.37 41.38
C THR A 689 -26.59 24.06 41.31
N ASP A 690 -27.03 23.36 40.26
CA ASP A 690 -28.38 22.79 40.22
C ASP A 690 -28.39 21.54 41.09
N ASP A 691 -28.69 21.75 42.37
CA ASP A 691 -28.73 20.72 43.40
C ASP A 691 -29.69 19.57 43.04
N SER A 692 -30.79 19.87 42.31
CA SER A 692 -31.80 18.87 41.97
C SER A 692 -31.36 17.90 40.88
N ALA A 693 -30.46 18.36 40.00
CA ALA A 693 -29.87 17.56 38.94
C ALA A 693 -28.51 16.96 39.36
N THR A 694 -27.90 17.44 40.46
CA THR A 694 -26.57 17.02 40.87
C THR A 694 -26.61 15.78 41.75
N ILE A 695 -26.10 14.66 41.21
CA ILE A 695 -26.05 13.36 41.87
C ILE A 695 -24.65 12.76 41.78
N MET A 696 -24.22 12.21 42.90
CA MET A 696 -23.08 11.30 43.00
C MET A 696 -23.59 10.00 43.64
N ASP A 697 -23.75 8.97 42.82
CA ASP A 697 -24.17 7.62 43.25
C ASP A 697 -23.08 6.60 42.87
N TYR A 698 -22.83 5.61 43.73
CA TYR A 698 -21.78 4.58 43.54
C TYR A 698 -20.42 5.15 43.09
N CYS A 699 -20.01 6.27 43.67
CA CYS A 699 -18.72 6.92 43.35
C CYS A 699 -17.64 6.59 44.40
N THR A 700 -16.40 6.43 43.98
CA THR A 700 -15.22 6.48 44.85
C THR A 700 -14.51 7.82 44.66
N VAL A 701 -14.30 8.58 45.73
CA VAL A 701 -13.58 9.86 45.71
C VAL A 701 -12.48 9.84 46.77
N GLU A 702 -11.23 9.99 46.36
CA GLU A 702 -10.08 9.81 47.25
C GLU A 702 -8.86 10.66 46.91
N TYR A 703 -8.00 10.90 47.91
CA TYR A 703 -6.71 11.59 47.78
C TYR A 703 -6.78 13.07 47.37
N GLY A 704 -7.96 13.69 47.49
CA GLY A 704 -8.18 15.11 47.21
C GLY A 704 -7.92 16.01 48.41
N GLY A 705 -8.19 17.31 48.21
CA GLY A 705 -8.12 18.34 49.24
C GLY A 705 -6.89 19.23 49.20
N TYR A 706 -6.22 19.38 48.04
CA TYR A 706 -5.13 20.34 47.89
C TYR A 706 -5.56 21.78 48.18
N GLY A 707 -4.68 22.56 48.81
CA GLY A 707 -4.83 24.00 48.98
C GLY A 707 -6.01 24.42 49.86
N SER A 708 -6.82 25.36 49.38
CA SER A 708 -7.92 25.95 50.14
C SER A 708 -9.19 25.10 50.20
N HIS A 709 -9.30 24.04 49.38
CA HIS A 709 -10.49 23.20 49.31
C HIS A 709 -10.51 22.14 50.41
N ASN A 710 -9.33 21.68 50.86
CA ASN A 710 -9.10 20.82 52.04
C ASN A 710 -10.07 19.64 52.19
N SER A 711 -10.60 19.13 51.08
CA SER A 711 -11.59 18.05 51.07
C SER A 711 -11.65 17.31 49.74
N ASN A 712 -12.11 16.06 49.76
CA ASN A 712 -12.43 15.33 48.53
C ASN A 712 -13.65 15.94 47.83
N ILE A 713 -14.69 16.28 48.60
CA ILE A 713 -15.92 16.91 48.12
C ILE A 713 -16.20 18.17 48.93
N ASN A 714 -16.35 19.30 48.25
CA ASN A 714 -16.63 20.61 48.85
C ASN A 714 -17.98 21.14 48.38
N CYS A 715 -18.94 21.29 49.30
CA CYS A 715 -20.27 21.84 49.05
C CYS A 715 -20.37 23.25 49.65
N ASN A 716 -20.16 24.27 48.83
CA ASN A 716 -20.23 25.68 49.22
C ASN A 716 -21.58 26.29 48.80
N GLN A 717 -22.51 26.33 49.76
CA GLN A 717 -23.92 26.70 49.54
C GLN A 717 -24.62 25.86 48.45
N ALA A 718 -24.14 24.63 48.24
CA ALA A 718 -24.70 23.64 47.32
C ALA A 718 -25.17 22.42 48.10
N SER A 719 -26.15 21.71 47.55
CA SER A 719 -26.85 20.59 48.18
C SER A 719 -26.95 19.38 47.24
N PRO A 720 -25.82 18.86 46.71
CA PRO A 720 -25.85 17.65 45.88
C PRO A 720 -26.36 16.44 46.68
N THR A 721 -26.90 15.45 45.97
CA THR A 721 -27.17 14.13 46.53
C THR A 721 -25.92 13.26 46.42
N ILE A 722 -25.40 12.79 47.55
CA ILE A 722 -24.21 11.94 47.64
C ILE A 722 -24.62 10.63 48.33
N GLN A 723 -24.69 9.54 47.57
CA GLN A 723 -25.16 8.26 48.08
C GLN A 723 -24.35 7.07 47.55
N HIS A 724 -24.30 5.97 48.31
CA HIS A 724 -23.51 4.76 47.99
C HIS A 724 -22.04 5.02 47.64
N CYS A 725 -21.46 6.12 48.14
CA CYS A 725 -20.11 6.54 47.79
C CYS A 725 -19.06 6.02 48.77
N LYS A 726 -17.81 5.85 48.29
CA LYS A 726 -16.62 5.62 49.11
C LYS A 726 -15.76 6.89 49.11
N ILE A 727 -15.63 7.54 50.26
CA ILE A 727 -14.96 8.84 50.39
C ILE A 727 -13.85 8.75 51.43
N ARG A 728 -12.60 8.82 50.99
CA ARG A 728 -11.46 8.50 51.88
C ARG A 728 -10.15 9.22 51.55
N ASN A 729 -9.22 9.17 52.50
CA ASN A 729 -7.83 9.60 52.34
C ASN A 729 -7.69 11.07 51.87
N SER A 730 -8.60 11.96 52.24
CA SER A 730 -8.46 13.41 51.98
C SER A 730 -7.40 14.04 52.89
N ASP A 731 -6.81 15.18 52.48
CA ASP A 731 -5.89 15.96 53.35
C ASP A 731 -6.56 16.46 54.63
N GLY A 732 -7.83 16.85 54.52
CA GLY A 732 -8.65 17.36 55.61
C GLY A 732 -9.97 16.62 55.77
N HIS A 733 -10.95 16.95 54.94
CA HIS A 733 -12.31 16.47 55.12
C HIS A 733 -12.73 15.52 54.00
N GLY A 734 -13.39 14.41 54.33
CA GLY A 734 -14.04 13.60 53.29
C GLY A 734 -15.06 14.45 52.53
N ILE A 735 -15.98 15.05 53.28
CA ILE A 735 -16.97 16.01 52.77
C ILE A 735 -16.90 17.28 53.61
N TYR A 736 -16.77 18.43 52.95
CA TYR A 736 -16.82 19.75 53.56
C TYR A 736 -18.07 20.49 53.10
N THR A 737 -18.88 20.99 54.03
CA THR A 737 -20.11 21.75 53.74
C THR A 737 -20.05 23.12 54.41
N THR A 738 -20.43 24.17 53.67
CA THR A 738 -20.37 25.55 54.18
C THR A 738 -21.50 26.43 53.67
N GLY A 739 -22.02 27.27 54.56
CA GLY A 739 -23.05 28.27 54.28
C GLY A 739 -24.46 27.73 54.47
N SER A 740 -25.39 28.60 54.87
CA SER A 740 -26.77 28.22 55.23
C SER A 740 -27.62 27.68 54.08
N GLY A 741 -27.11 27.73 52.85
CA GLY A 741 -27.75 27.14 51.67
C GLY A 741 -27.31 25.70 51.39
N ALA A 742 -26.27 25.19 52.06
CA ALA A 742 -25.78 23.82 51.84
C ALA A 742 -26.55 22.82 52.72
N LEU A 743 -27.39 22.01 52.08
CA LEU A 743 -28.22 20.95 52.67
C LEU A 743 -28.02 19.60 51.94
N PRO A 744 -26.78 19.15 51.65
CA PRO A 744 -26.60 17.93 50.88
C PRO A 744 -27.15 16.71 51.62
N LEU A 745 -27.72 15.79 50.86
CA LEU A 745 -28.10 14.47 51.34
C LEU A 745 -26.87 13.56 51.23
N ILE A 746 -26.38 13.07 52.36
CA ILE A 746 -25.26 12.13 52.44
C ILE A 746 -25.83 10.84 53.01
N SER A 747 -25.96 9.80 52.19
CA SER A 747 -26.58 8.55 52.64
C SER A 747 -25.85 7.31 52.17
N CYS A 748 -25.97 6.20 52.92
CA CYS A 748 -25.49 4.89 52.50
C CYS A 748 -24.02 4.84 52.02
N SER A 749 -23.22 5.78 52.51
CA SER A 749 -21.86 6.03 52.03
C SER A 749 -20.83 5.65 53.08
N ARG A 750 -19.63 5.30 52.65
CA ARG A 750 -18.51 4.96 53.51
C ARG A 750 -17.49 6.08 53.54
N ILE A 751 -17.30 6.68 54.71
CA ILE A 751 -16.47 7.88 54.91
C ILE A 751 -15.36 7.54 55.89
N THR A 752 -14.14 7.34 55.38
CA THR A 752 -13.06 6.75 56.18
C THR A 752 -11.70 7.40 55.97
N ASN A 753 -10.82 7.28 56.96
CA ASN A 753 -9.41 7.70 56.85
C ASN A 753 -9.20 9.16 56.43
N ASN A 754 -10.08 10.07 56.82
CA ASN A 754 -9.91 11.51 56.64
C ASN A 754 -9.50 12.16 57.99
N VAL A 755 -9.17 13.46 58.01
CA VAL A 755 -9.08 14.18 59.29
C VAL A 755 -10.46 14.32 59.91
N ASN A 756 -11.43 14.78 59.12
CA ASN A 756 -12.84 14.69 59.49
C ASN A 756 -13.62 13.96 58.41
N GLY A 757 -14.57 13.10 58.78
CA GLY A 757 -15.45 12.47 57.80
C GLY A 757 -16.31 13.52 57.09
N VAL A 758 -17.21 14.15 57.85
CA VAL A 758 -18.02 15.29 57.40
C VAL A 758 -17.72 16.51 58.27
N TYR A 759 -17.39 17.64 57.64
CA TYR A 759 -17.18 18.91 58.33
C TYR A 759 -18.21 19.93 57.86
N ALA A 760 -19.06 20.41 58.77
CA ALA A 760 -20.07 21.43 58.48
C ALA A 760 -19.73 22.74 59.17
N MET A 761 -19.81 23.84 58.42
CA MET A 761 -19.61 25.19 58.97
C MET A 761 -20.59 26.22 58.40
N SER A 762 -20.57 27.42 59.01
CA SER A 762 -21.36 28.57 58.56
C SER A 762 -22.87 28.27 58.43
N ASN A 763 -23.41 27.51 59.39
CA ASN A 763 -24.81 27.07 59.45
C ASN A 763 -25.27 26.20 58.27
N SER A 764 -24.36 25.47 57.60
CA SER A 764 -24.75 24.35 56.73
C SER A 764 -25.41 23.23 57.54
N ILE A 765 -26.35 22.52 56.93
CA ILE A 765 -27.14 21.45 57.58
C ILE A 765 -27.20 20.23 56.66
N PRO A 766 -26.07 19.53 56.41
CA PRO A 766 -26.10 18.23 55.75
C PRO A 766 -26.97 17.24 56.53
N THR A 767 -27.70 16.38 55.82
CA THR A 767 -28.33 15.18 56.39
C THR A 767 -27.41 14.01 56.16
N ILE A 768 -27.03 13.30 57.22
CA ILE A 768 -26.07 12.19 57.16
C ILE A 768 -26.77 10.95 57.74
N ALA A 769 -27.08 9.96 56.93
CA ALA A 769 -27.81 8.79 57.39
C ALA A 769 -27.32 7.49 56.74
N ASP A 770 -27.44 6.37 57.44
CA ASP A 770 -27.11 5.05 56.90
C ASP A 770 -25.64 4.92 56.41
N CYS A 771 -24.74 5.79 56.87
CA CYS A 771 -23.33 5.80 56.50
C CYS A 771 -22.47 4.93 57.42
N SER A 772 -21.35 4.44 56.87
CA SER A 772 -20.23 3.88 57.64
C SER A 772 -19.14 4.95 57.80
N ILE A 773 -19.08 5.57 58.97
CA ILE A 773 -18.11 6.61 59.32
C ILE A 773 -17.10 6.03 60.31
N SER A 774 -15.87 5.79 59.85
CA SER A 774 -14.85 5.16 60.71
C SER A 774 -13.42 5.48 60.31
N GLY A 775 -12.50 5.48 61.28
CA GLY A 775 -11.07 5.68 61.04
C GLY A 775 -10.71 7.12 60.69
N ASN A 776 -11.62 8.08 60.88
CA ASN A 776 -11.31 9.49 60.73
C ASN A 776 -10.57 9.98 61.98
N THR A 777 -9.49 10.73 61.79
CA THR A 777 -8.50 10.97 62.87
C THR A 777 -8.90 12.04 63.89
N SER A 778 -9.80 12.95 63.54
CA SER A 778 -10.32 13.99 64.45
C SER A 778 -11.79 13.78 64.80
N TYR A 779 -12.69 13.78 63.81
CA TYR A 779 -14.13 13.58 64.01
C TYR A 779 -14.73 12.79 62.85
N GLY A 780 -15.70 11.92 63.13
CA GLY A 780 -16.57 11.37 62.09
C GLY A 780 -17.45 12.47 61.50
N VAL A 781 -18.12 13.24 62.36
CA VAL A 781 -18.92 14.42 61.98
C VAL A 781 -18.58 15.58 62.91
N TYR A 782 -18.13 16.69 62.33
CA TYR A 782 -17.83 17.92 63.05
C TYR A 782 -18.74 19.07 62.60
N ASN A 783 -19.53 19.58 63.53
CA ASN A 783 -20.34 20.78 63.38
C ASN A 783 -19.61 21.98 64.01
N ASN A 784 -19.11 22.89 63.17
CA ASN A 784 -18.48 24.14 63.62
C ASN A 784 -19.48 25.27 63.91
N SER A 785 -20.78 24.99 63.89
CA SER A 785 -21.85 25.95 64.11
C SER A 785 -22.57 25.66 65.42
N SER A 786 -22.68 26.65 66.30
CA SER A 786 -23.37 26.47 67.60
C SER A 786 -24.89 26.72 67.54
N SER A 787 -25.39 27.20 66.40
CA SER A 787 -26.79 27.63 66.20
C SER A 787 -27.68 26.61 65.48
N VAL A 788 -27.11 25.51 64.98
CA VAL A 788 -27.82 24.44 64.27
C VAL A 788 -27.39 23.09 64.81
N THR A 789 -28.29 22.12 64.82
CA THR A 789 -27.99 20.71 65.09
C THR A 789 -27.97 19.97 63.76
N LEU A 790 -26.91 19.20 63.49
CA LEU A 790 -26.84 18.33 62.32
C LEU A 790 -27.58 17.03 62.59
N ASP A 791 -28.31 16.53 61.60
CA ASP A 791 -28.88 15.19 61.62
C ASP A 791 -27.83 14.19 61.12
N ALA A 792 -27.38 13.34 62.04
CA ALA A 792 -26.46 12.24 61.80
C ALA A 792 -26.99 10.93 62.42
N GLU A 793 -28.32 10.74 62.43
CA GLU A 793 -28.94 9.50 62.91
C GLU A 793 -28.67 8.31 61.97
N ASN A 794 -28.83 7.09 62.48
CA ASN A 794 -28.74 5.83 61.75
C ASN A 794 -27.38 5.58 61.08
N ASN A 795 -26.29 6.13 61.63
CA ASN A 795 -24.93 5.87 61.14
C ASN A 795 -24.19 4.82 61.97
N TRP A 796 -23.27 4.11 61.32
CA TRP A 796 -22.24 3.30 61.97
C TRP A 796 -20.98 4.13 62.20
N TRP A 797 -20.51 4.17 63.45
CA TRP A 797 -19.38 5.02 63.85
C TRP A 797 -18.05 4.27 64.00
N GLY A 798 -17.96 3.04 63.49
CA GLY A 798 -16.79 2.18 63.69
C GLY A 798 -16.81 1.37 64.99
N SER A 799 -17.81 1.56 65.85
CA SER A 799 -17.98 0.78 67.09
C SER A 799 -19.45 0.62 67.51
N ALA A 800 -19.78 -0.54 68.08
CA ALA A 800 -21.13 -0.93 68.50
C ALA A 800 -21.68 -0.09 69.65
N ASP A 801 -20.78 0.50 70.44
CA ASP A 801 -21.12 1.40 71.54
C ASP A 801 -21.39 2.86 71.09
N GLY A 802 -21.29 3.15 69.78
CA GLY A 802 -21.62 4.45 69.19
C GLY A 802 -20.43 5.39 69.02
N PRO A 803 -20.67 6.67 68.68
CA PRO A 803 -19.61 7.64 68.44
C PRO A 803 -18.92 8.09 69.73
N GLY A 804 -17.64 8.47 69.62
CA GLY A 804 -16.88 9.14 70.68
C GLY A 804 -17.12 10.65 70.74
N GLY A 805 -16.28 11.38 71.49
CA GLY A 805 -16.40 12.84 71.63
C GLY A 805 -17.48 13.24 72.64
N VAL A 806 -18.60 13.80 72.16
CA VAL A 806 -19.79 14.01 73.01
C VAL A 806 -20.71 12.78 73.07
N GLY A 807 -20.47 11.79 72.20
CA GLY A 807 -21.17 10.52 72.19
C GLY A 807 -20.68 9.55 73.28
N PRO A 808 -21.45 8.48 73.56
CA PRO A 808 -21.19 7.57 74.67
C PRO A 808 -20.18 6.45 74.37
N GLY A 809 -19.73 6.31 73.12
CA GLY A 809 -18.98 5.15 72.63
C GLY A 809 -17.51 5.40 72.32
N SER A 810 -16.90 4.44 71.63
CA SER A 810 -15.49 4.43 71.24
C SER A 810 -15.24 4.56 69.74
N GLY A 811 -16.31 4.72 68.94
CA GLY A 811 -16.22 5.01 67.52
C GLY A 811 -15.69 6.41 67.21
N ASP A 812 -15.70 6.77 65.94
CA ASP A 812 -15.33 8.09 65.45
C ASP A 812 -16.08 9.20 66.19
N ALA A 813 -15.36 10.26 66.56
CA ALA A 813 -15.91 11.29 67.45
C ALA A 813 -16.94 12.18 66.74
N VAL A 814 -17.94 12.63 67.48
CA VAL A 814 -18.86 13.70 67.06
C VAL A 814 -18.70 14.95 67.92
N SER A 815 -18.88 16.13 67.33
CA SER A 815 -18.88 17.39 68.06
C SER A 815 -20.21 17.66 68.78
N ALA A 816 -20.27 18.72 69.60
CA ALA A 816 -21.54 19.22 70.10
C ALA A 816 -22.48 19.62 68.94
N ASN A 817 -23.80 19.56 69.17
CA ASN A 817 -24.85 19.84 68.19
C ASN A 817 -24.81 18.94 66.95
N VAL A 818 -24.49 17.66 67.14
CA VAL A 818 -24.73 16.58 66.17
C VAL A 818 -25.71 15.63 66.83
N ASP A 819 -26.86 15.38 66.19
CA ASP A 819 -27.78 14.33 66.61
C ASP A 819 -27.33 13.02 65.98
N PHE A 820 -26.96 12.06 66.80
CA PHE A 820 -26.43 10.77 66.36
C PHE A 820 -27.26 9.60 66.90
N THR A 821 -28.44 9.88 67.45
CA THR A 821 -29.29 8.89 68.13
C THR A 821 -30.62 8.70 67.41
N PRO A 822 -30.94 7.50 66.91
CA PRO A 822 -30.21 6.23 67.12
C PRO A 822 -28.94 6.12 66.27
N TRP A 823 -27.97 5.31 66.72
CA TRP A 823 -26.83 4.86 65.92
C TRP A 823 -26.93 3.35 65.64
N LEU A 824 -26.24 2.87 64.61
CA LEU A 824 -26.20 1.45 64.26
C LEU A 824 -25.21 0.68 65.14
N SER A 825 -25.55 -0.54 65.57
CA SER A 825 -24.66 -1.41 66.36
C SER A 825 -23.72 -2.29 65.52
N SER A 826 -23.97 -2.35 64.22
CA SER A 826 -23.12 -2.91 63.17
C SER A 826 -23.35 -2.08 61.92
N PHE A 827 -22.38 -2.04 61.01
CA PHE A 827 -22.67 -1.59 59.66
C PHE A 827 -23.22 -2.78 58.87
N ASP A 828 -24.52 -2.77 58.62
CA ASP A 828 -25.12 -3.65 57.63
C ASP A 828 -25.12 -2.83 56.33
N SER A 829 -24.23 -3.16 55.40
CA SER A 829 -23.89 -2.25 54.30
C SER A 829 -25.12 -1.95 53.43
N CYS A 830 -25.24 -0.70 52.98
CA CYS A 830 -26.11 -0.38 51.85
C CYS A 830 -25.50 -0.78 50.49
N LEU A 831 -24.36 -1.49 50.47
CA LEU A 831 -23.47 -1.66 49.33
C LEU A 831 -23.43 -3.12 48.86
N GLU A 832 -24.57 -3.79 48.83
CA GLU A 832 -24.69 -5.06 48.14
C GLU A 832 -24.48 -4.83 46.63
N SER A 833 -23.72 -5.71 45.98
CA SER A 833 -23.34 -5.56 44.59
C SER A 833 -23.78 -6.75 43.76
N ILE A 834 -24.00 -6.51 42.47
CA ILE A 834 -24.27 -7.55 41.48
C ILE A 834 -23.39 -7.34 40.25
N VAL A 835 -22.69 -8.40 39.84
CA VAL A 835 -21.76 -8.43 38.70
C VAL A 835 -22.20 -9.52 37.74
N LEU A 836 -22.37 -9.18 36.45
CA LEU A 836 -22.65 -10.14 35.39
C LEU A 836 -21.37 -10.64 34.72
N SER A 837 -21.37 -11.89 34.27
CA SER A 837 -20.29 -12.46 33.48
C SER A 837 -20.80 -13.52 32.49
N PRO A 838 -20.15 -13.73 31.34
CA PRO A 838 -19.04 -12.94 30.80
C PRO A 838 -19.48 -11.53 30.38
N ALA A 839 -18.54 -10.57 30.37
CA ALA A 839 -18.83 -9.17 30.03
C ALA A 839 -19.23 -8.97 28.56
N SER A 840 -18.66 -9.78 27.66
CA SER A 840 -19.08 -9.89 26.27
C SER A 840 -18.80 -11.30 25.74
N ASP A 841 -19.54 -11.71 24.71
CA ASP A 841 -19.34 -13.00 24.04
C ASP A 841 -19.99 -12.99 22.64
N THR A 842 -19.62 -13.91 21.75
CA THR A 842 -20.20 -14.06 20.38
C THR A 842 -20.60 -15.50 20.11
N ASN A 843 -21.84 -15.73 19.67
CA ASN A 843 -22.35 -17.06 19.33
C ASN A 843 -23.08 -17.06 17.99
N PHE A 844 -23.20 -18.24 17.38
CA PHE A 844 -24.08 -18.40 16.23
C PHE A 844 -25.56 -18.36 16.62
N VAL A 845 -26.38 -17.78 15.75
CA VAL A 845 -27.85 -17.88 15.81
C VAL A 845 -28.26 -19.36 15.90
N GLY A 846 -29.06 -19.69 16.90
CA GLY A 846 -29.53 -21.06 17.21
C GLY A 846 -28.81 -21.75 18.36
N SER A 847 -27.74 -21.15 18.92
CA SER A 847 -27.02 -21.69 20.08
C SER A 847 -27.47 -21.06 21.41
N LEU A 848 -27.17 -21.75 22.52
CA LEU A 848 -27.44 -21.26 23.89
C LEU A 848 -26.29 -20.36 24.37
N HIS A 849 -26.63 -19.32 25.11
CA HIS A 849 -25.69 -18.50 25.86
C HIS A 849 -26.18 -18.34 27.30
N THR A 850 -25.25 -18.41 28.25
CA THR A 850 -25.51 -18.28 29.70
C THR A 850 -24.72 -17.10 30.24
N VAL A 851 -25.41 -16.21 30.96
CA VAL A 851 -24.79 -15.21 31.83
C VAL A 851 -24.98 -15.62 33.30
N THR A 852 -24.00 -15.30 34.12
CA THR A 852 -24.00 -15.54 35.57
C THR A 852 -23.93 -14.21 36.30
N ALA A 853 -24.91 -13.94 37.15
CA ALA A 853 -24.87 -12.85 38.11
C ALA A 853 -24.28 -13.34 39.43
N THR A 854 -23.25 -12.67 39.93
CA THR A 854 -22.70 -12.89 41.28
C THR A 854 -23.15 -11.73 42.16
N VAL A 855 -23.84 -12.03 43.27
CA VAL A 855 -24.23 -11.07 44.30
C VAL A 855 -23.30 -11.20 45.48
N GLU A 856 -22.68 -10.08 45.86
CA GLU A 856 -21.72 -10.01 46.96
C GLU A 856 -22.10 -8.89 47.92
N ASP A 857 -21.74 -9.08 49.18
CA ASP A 857 -21.80 -8.01 50.18
C ASP A 857 -20.60 -7.05 50.02
N GLU A 858 -20.46 -6.12 50.96
CA GLU A 858 -19.37 -5.14 50.92
C GLU A 858 -17.97 -5.77 51.13
N ALA A 859 -17.88 -6.90 51.82
CA ALA A 859 -16.62 -7.61 52.05
C ALA A 859 -16.18 -8.40 50.81
N GLY A 860 -17.01 -8.46 49.77
CA GLY A 860 -16.84 -9.38 48.64
C GLY A 860 -17.24 -10.81 49.00
N ASP A 861 -17.96 -11.00 50.11
CA ASP A 861 -18.47 -12.30 50.48
C ASP A 861 -19.77 -12.58 49.70
N PRO A 862 -19.94 -13.80 49.16
CA PRO A 862 -21.11 -14.14 48.35
C PRO A 862 -22.40 -14.16 49.17
N ILE A 863 -23.47 -13.57 48.65
CA ILE A 863 -24.79 -13.57 49.29
C ILE A 863 -25.65 -14.70 48.69
N GLU A 864 -25.87 -15.75 49.48
CA GLU A 864 -26.75 -16.87 49.12
C GLU A 864 -28.24 -16.54 49.32
N GLY A 865 -29.10 -17.04 48.43
CA GLY A 865 -30.56 -17.01 48.59
C GLY A 865 -31.26 -15.74 48.09
N VAL A 866 -30.56 -14.88 47.35
CA VAL A 866 -31.09 -13.65 46.76
C VAL A 866 -31.72 -13.95 45.40
N VAL A 867 -32.91 -13.42 45.13
CA VAL A 867 -33.57 -13.58 43.83
C VAL A 867 -33.05 -12.52 42.86
N VAL A 868 -32.41 -12.96 41.78
CA VAL A 868 -31.90 -12.10 40.71
C VAL A 868 -32.80 -12.20 39.49
N PHE A 869 -33.21 -11.06 38.95
CA PHE A 869 -33.96 -10.93 37.70
C PHE A 869 -33.03 -10.48 36.58
N PHE A 870 -33.07 -11.14 35.43
CA PHE A 870 -32.28 -10.82 34.24
C PHE A 870 -33.18 -10.26 33.14
N TYR A 871 -32.70 -9.25 32.43
CA TYR A 871 -33.40 -8.57 31.35
C TYR A 871 -32.49 -8.40 30.14
N ILE A 872 -32.99 -8.73 28.96
CA ILE A 872 -32.39 -8.26 27.71
C ILE A 872 -32.99 -6.88 27.42
N THR A 873 -32.21 -5.83 27.62
CA THR A 873 -32.65 -4.42 27.57
C THR A 873 -32.60 -3.83 26.17
N SER A 874 -31.73 -4.34 25.30
CA SER A 874 -31.60 -3.91 23.90
C SER A 874 -31.14 -5.07 23.01
N GLY A 875 -31.31 -4.94 21.69
CA GLY A 875 -30.92 -5.96 20.71
C GLY A 875 -32.07 -6.84 20.18
N PRO A 876 -31.75 -7.83 19.33
CA PRO A 876 -32.75 -8.69 18.68
C PRO A 876 -33.69 -9.44 19.62
N HIS A 877 -33.29 -9.67 20.88
CA HIS A 877 -34.10 -10.37 21.89
C HIS A 877 -34.57 -9.46 23.03
N ALA A 878 -34.62 -8.14 22.80
CA ALA A 878 -35.10 -7.17 23.77
C ALA A 878 -36.49 -7.56 24.33
N GLY A 879 -36.61 -7.50 25.66
CA GLY A 879 -37.83 -7.88 26.39
C GLY A 879 -37.85 -9.32 26.90
N LEU A 880 -36.93 -10.19 26.46
CA LEU A 880 -36.74 -11.50 27.10
C LEU A 880 -36.20 -11.30 28.53
N ASN A 881 -36.74 -12.05 29.49
CA ASN A 881 -36.32 -11.99 30.88
C ASN A 881 -36.35 -13.36 31.54
N GLY A 882 -35.65 -13.47 32.67
CA GLY A 882 -35.60 -14.66 33.51
C GLY A 882 -35.29 -14.28 34.96
N ASN A 883 -35.36 -15.24 35.86
CA ASN A 883 -34.86 -15.07 37.23
C ASN A 883 -34.26 -16.38 37.72
N ASP A 884 -33.31 -16.27 38.63
CA ASP A 884 -32.69 -17.38 39.33
C ASP A 884 -32.30 -16.91 40.75
N THR A 885 -32.09 -17.84 41.67
CA THR A 885 -31.73 -17.54 43.06
C THR A 885 -30.26 -17.85 43.30
N THR A 886 -29.55 -16.95 43.97
CA THR A 886 -28.12 -17.13 44.21
C THR A 886 -27.81 -18.36 45.04
N ASP A 887 -26.81 -19.13 44.60
CA ASP A 887 -26.28 -20.28 45.33
C ASP A 887 -25.31 -19.88 46.46
N SER A 888 -24.66 -20.86 47.10
CA SER A 888 -23.68 -20.61 48.17
C SER A 888 -22.43 -19.86 47.72
N ASN A 889 -22.23 -19.67 46.41
CA ASN A 889 -21.17 -18.83 45.84
C ASN A 889 -21.73 -17.48 45.37
N GLY A 890 -22.96 -17.13 45.75
CA GLY A 890 -23.60 -15.87 45.39
C GLY A 890 -24.08 -15.84 43.95
N GLN A 891 -24.12 -16.98 43.24
CA GLN A 891 -24.32 -17.00 41.79
C GLN A 891 -25.73 -17.41 41.38
N ALA A 892 -26.33 -16.63 40.49
CA ALA A 892 -27.58 -16.89 39.80
C ALA A 892 -27.31 -16.90 38.29
N THR A 893 -28.00 -17.71 37.49
CA THR A 893 -27.72 -17.86 36.06
C THR A 893 -28.93 -17.59 35.19
N PHE A 894 -28.69 -17.07 33.98
CA PHE A 894 -29.70 -16.90 32.95
C PHE A 894 -29.20 -17.41 31.61
N THR A 895 -29.91 -18.40 31.06
CA THR A 895 -29.58 -19.01 29.78
C THR A 895 -30.68 -18.74 28.76
N TYR A 896 -30.31 -18.29 27.55
CA TYR A 896 -31.24 -18.10 26.45
C TYR A 896 -30.63 -18.50 25.09
N THR A 897 -31.47 -18.62 24.06
CA THR A 897 -31.07 -18.99 22.68
C THR A 897 -31.26 -17.80 21.76
N GLY A 898 -30.23 -17.43 21.00
CA GLY A 898 -30.33 -16.41 19.96
C GLY A 898 -31.08 -16.93 18.74
N THR A 899 -32.11 -16.23 18.30
CA THR A 899 -32.98 -16.58 17.17
C THR A 899 -32.81 -15.67 15.95
N THR A 900 -32.22 -14.49 16.15
CA THR A 900 -31.99 -13.46 15.13
C THR A 900 -30.57 -12.90 15.32
N ASP A 901 -29.93 -12.47 14.23
CA ASP A 901 -28.62 -11.82 14.27
C ASP A 901 -28.69 -10.41 14.86
N GLY A 902 -27.58 -9.95 15.42
CA GLY A 902 -27.47 -8.67 16.13
C GLY A 902 -26.94 -8.83 17.56
N THR A 903 -26.69 -7.71 18.22
CA THR A 903 -26.11 -7.68 19.58
C THR A 903 -27.19 -7.40 20.61
N ASP A 904 -27.34 -8.31 21.57
CA ASP A 904 -28.17 -8.15 22.77
C ASP A 904 -27.39 -7.44 23.87
N THR A 905 -28.06 -6.58 24.62
CA THR A 905 -27.58 -5.97 25.88
C THR A 905 -28.36 -6.57 27.04
N ILE A 906 -27.66 -7.07 28.06
CA ILE A 906 -28.24 -7.84 29.17
C ILE A 906 -27.87 -7.19 30.50
N GLU A 907 -28.85 -7.00 31.38
CA GLU A 907 -28.69 -6.51 32.75
C GLU A 907 -29.35 -7.46 33.73
N ALA A 908 -28.94 -7.40 35.00
CA ALA A 908 -29.56 -8.14 36.08
C ALA A 908 -29.83 -7.24 37.28
N THR A 909 -30.91 -7.52 38.01
CA THR A 909 -31.30 -6.76 39.19
C THR A 909 -31.65 -7.68 40.34
N PHE A 910 -31.39 -7.28 41.57
CA PHE A 910 -31.98 -7.92 42.75
C PHE A 910 -32.52 -6.87 43.71
N VAL A 911 -33.31 -7.30 44.69
CA VAL A 911 -33.78 -6.42 45.76
C VAL A 911 -32.98 -6.72 47.02
N ASP A 912 -32.29 -5.71 47.55
CA ASP A 912 -31.49 -5.84 48.77
C ASP A 912 -32.38 -5.99 50.03
N PHE A 913 -31.75 -6.26 51.17
CA PHE A 913 -32.48 -6.42 52.44
C PHE A 913 -33.19 -5.14 52.94
N HIS A 914 -32.87 -3.98 52.35
CA HIS A 914 -33.54 -2.70 52.59
C HIS A 914 -34.72 -2.46 51.63
N GLY A 915 -34.99 -3.37 50.69
CA GLY A 915 -36.09 -3.28 49.74
C GLY A 915 -35.77 -2.45 48.48
N ARG A 916 -34.50 -2.16 48.21
CA ARG A 916 -34.04 -1.36 47.06
C ARG A 916 -33.62 -2.25 45.91
N THR A 917 -33.89 -1.83 44.69
CA THR A 917 -33.46 -2.56 43.49
C THR A 917 -32.03 -2.16 43.11
N ILE A 918 -31.12 -3.12 43.10
CA ILE A 918 -29.72 -2.96 42.70
C ILE A 918 -29.56 -3.55 41.30
N THR A 919 -28.96 -2.80 40.37
CA THR A 919 -28.78 -3.20 38.97
C THR A 919 -27.31 -3.45 38.66
N SER A 920 -27.03 -4.49 37.89
CA SER A 920 -25.69 -4.85 37.42
C SER A 920 -25.21 -3.92 36.32
N HIS A 921 -23.94 -4.05 35.95
CA HIS A 921 -23.49 -3.57 34.65
C HIS A 921 -24.19 -4.31 33.51
N ALA A 922 -24.26 -3.66 32.34
CA ALA A 922 -24.73 -4.28 31.12
C ALA A 922 -23.63 -5.14 30.48
N VAL A 923 -23.97 -6.35 30.05
CA VAL A 923 -23.10 -7.24 29.26
C VAL A 923 -23.67 -7.42 27.86
N THR A 924 -22.81 -7.67 26.87
CA THR A 924 -23.26 -7.77 25.47
C THR A 924 -23.12 -9.18 24.92
N LYS A 925 -24.10 -9.62 24.14
CA LYS A 925 -24.03 -10.88 23.40
C LYS A 925 -24.28 -10.67 21.92
N THR A 926 -23.29 -10.92 21.07
CA THR A 926 -23.45 -10.82 19.61
C THR A 926 -23.88 -12.15 19.02
N TRP A 927 -24.94 -12.13 18.22
CA TRP A 927 -25.45 -13.24 17.44
C TRP A 927 -25.14 -13.04 15.97
N GLU A 928 -24.46 -14.02 15.36
CA GLU A 928 -24.15 -14.00 13.94
C GLU A 928 -24.68 -15.25 13.25
N TYR A 929 -25.12 -15.12 11.99
CA TYR A 929 -25.32 -16.30 11.17
C TYR A 929 -23.96 -16.85 10.76
N PRO A 930 -23.78 -18.18 10.70
CA PRO A 930 -22.61 -18.72 10.03
C PRO A 930 -22.59 -18.15 8.61
N ALA A 931 -21.45 -17.57 8.22
CA ALA A 931 -21.29 -16.97 6.89
C ALA A 931 -21.81 -17.96 5.84
N THR A 932 -22.84 -17.57 5.09
CA THR A 932 -23.28 -18.36 3.95
C THR A 932 -22.10 -18.50 3.00
N PRO A 933 -21.73 -19.71 2.57
CA PRO A 933 -20.73 -19.86 1.53
C PRO A 933 -21.23 -19.03 0.33
N ILE A 934 -20.44 -18.03 -0.05
CA ILE A 934 -20.62 -17.34 -1.33
C ILE A 934 -20.72 -18.46 -2.38
N PRO A 935 -21.78 -18.51 -3.21
CA PRO A 935 -21.87 -19.54 -4.24
C PRO A 935 -20.63 -19.41 -5.11
N THR A 936 -19.82 -20.46 -5.11
CA THR A 936 -18.78 -20.66 -6.11
C THR A 936 -19.45 -20.49 -7.48
N PRO A 937 -18.91 -19.68 -8.41
CA PRO A 937 -19.47 -19.56 -9.75
C PRO A 937 -19.63 -20.97 -10.33
N SER A 938 -20.85 -21.26 -10.81
CA SER A 938 -21.19 -22.55 -11.40
C SER A 938 -20.15 -22.91 -12.46
N PRO A 939 -19.61 -24.15 -12.48
CA PRO A 939 -18.73 -24.55 -13.56
C PRO A 939 -19.50 -24.49 -14.87
N THR A 940 -18.99 -23.68 -15.80
CA THR A 940 -19.33 -23.74 -17.22
C THR A 940 -19.37 -25.22 -17.67
N PRO A 941 -20.41 -25.67 -18.40
CA PRO A 941 -20.56 -27.08 -18.73
C PRO A 941 -19.34 -27.58 -19.52
N GLU A 942 -18.68 -28.58 -18.93
CA GLU A 942 -17.55 -29.30 -19.52
C GLU A 942 -18.04 -30.04 -20.77
N ILE A 943 -17.45 -29.71 -21.93
CA ILE A 943 -17.71 -30.38 -23.19
C ILE A 943 -17.08 -31.78 -23.09
N THR A 944 -17.91 -32.82 -23.19
CA THR A 944 -17.45 -34.21 -23.23
C THR A 944 -16.52 -34.43 -24.44
N PRO A 945 -15.25 -34.85 -24.27
CA PRO A 945 -14.42 -35.20 -25.41
C PRO A 945 -14.81 -36.58 -25.94
N THR A 946 -15.18 -36.60 -27.22
CA THR A 946 -15.33 -37.81 -28.06
C THR A 946 -14.00 -38.58 -28.11
N PRO A 947 -13.98 -39.93 -28.11
CA PRO A 947 -12.71 -40.67 -28.11
C PRO A 947 -12.00 -40.52 -29.46
N SER A 948 -10.70 -40.18 -29.41
CA SER A 948 -9.79 -40.18 -30.55
C SER A 948 -8.49 -40.90 -30.14
N PRO A 949 -7.78 -41.58 -31.07
CA PRO A 949 -7.01 -42.78 -30.78
C PRO A 949 -5.62 -42.51 -30.20
N SER A 950 -5.13 -43.54 -29.51
CA SER A 950 -3.79 -43.68 -28.93
C SER A 950 -2.65 -43.26 -29.87
N PRO A 951 -1.67 -42.46 -29.37
CA PRO A 951 -0.33 -42.39 -29.95
C PRO A 951 0.75 -43.07 -29.08
N GLU A 952 1.81 -43.49 -29.77
CA GLU A 952 3.06 -44.11 -29.31
C GLU A 952 3.94 -43.23 -28.40
N PRO A 953 4.97 -43.80 -27.71
CA PRO A 953 5.78 -43.08 -26.73
C PRO A 953 7.00 -42.36 -27.34
N SER A 954 7.31 -41.16 -26.85
CA SER A 954 8.60 -40.46 -26.99
C SER A 954 8.74 -39.35 -25.93
N PRO A 955 9.94 -38.80 -25.62
CA PRO A 955 10.65 -39.03 -24.38
C PRO A 955 10.55 -37.86 -23.38
N THR A 956 10.89 -38.18 -22.13
CA THR A 956 10.93 -37.34 -20.92
C THR A 956 11.73 -36.04 -21.08
N PRO A 957 11.21 -34.87 -20.66
CA PRO A 957 12.01 -33.69 -20.38
C PRO A 957 12.50 -33.66 -18.93
N GLU A 958 13.74 -33.24 -18.78
CA GLU A 958 14.53 -33.10 -17.55
C GLU A 958 14.11 -31.85 -16.76
N ILE A 959 13.94 -31.98 -15.43
CA ILE A 959 13.52 -30.88 -14.55
C ILE A 959 14.75 -30.07 -14.13
N THR A 960 14.77 -28.77 -14.44
CA THR A 960 15.73 -27.80 -13.88
C THR A 960 15.03 -27.03 -12.76
N PRO A 961 15.64 -26.84 -11.57
CA PRO A 961 14.96 -26.18 -10.45
C PRO A 961 14.98 -24.64 -10.61
N SER A 962 13.81 -24.02 -10.45
CA SER A 962 13.68 -22.57 -10.23
C SER A 962 14.17 -22.17 -8.83
N PRO A 963 14.67 -20.94 -8.62
CA PRO A 963 15.21 -20.50 -7.35
C PRO A 963 14.10 -20.36 -6.29
N ILE A 964 14.40 -20.86 -5.11
CA ILE A 964 13.56 -20.83 -3.91
C ILE A 964 13.60 -19.42 -3.31
N PRO A 965 12.46 -18.76 -3.04
CA PRO A 965 12.45 -17.52 -2.28
C PRO A 965 12.86 -17.79 -0.83
N THR A 966 13.76 -16.96 -0.31
CA THR A 966 14.27 -17.00 1.06
C THR A 966 13.17 -16.55 2.03
N PRO A 967 12.70 -17.39 2.98
CA PRO A 967 11.76 -16.94 3.99
C PRO A 967 12.53 -16.20 5.09
N THR A 968 12.21 -14.91 5.25
CA THR A 968 12.59 -14.10 6.41
C THR A 968 11.29 -13.73 7.13
N GLY A 969 10.81 -14.64 7.96
CA GLY A 969 9.61 -14.44 8.78
C GLY A 969 9.68 -15.35 10.00
N THR A 970 9.47 -14.79 11.18
CA THR A 970 9.16 -15.53 12.41
C THR A 970 8.04 -16.56 12.16
N PRO A 971 8.05 -17.72 12.85
CA PRO A 971 7.24 -18.87 12.46
C PRO A 971 5.76 -18.55 12.51
N THR A 972 5.04 -18.84 11.43
CA THR A 972 3.59 -18.95 11.41
C THR A 972 3.19 -20.25 12.10
N ALA A 973 3.31 -20.28 13.43
CA ALA A 973 2.96 -21.41 14.26
C ALA A 973 1.45 -21.48 14.53
N ILE A 974 0.97 -22.69 14.78
CA ILE A 974 -0.43 -22.99 15.09
C ILE A 974 -0.98 -22.14 16.25
N THR A 975 -2.25 -21.73 16.19
CA THR A 975 -2.96 -21.25 17.39
C THR A 975 -3.62 -22.45 18.06
N LEU A 976 -3.20 -22.82 19.27
CA LEU A 976 -3.71 -24.00 19.97
C LEU A 976 -4.97 -23.65 20.79
N ALA A 977 -6.09 -24.32 20.54
CA ALA A 977 -7.30 -24.18 21.34
C ALA A 977 -7.14 -24.89 22.70
N TYR A 978 -6.61 -26.11 22.69
CA TYR A 978 -6.20 -26.82 23.91
C TYR A 978 -5.23 -27.97 23.59
N PHE A 979 -4.53 -28.46 24.61
CA PHE A 979 -3.82 -29.74 24.61
C PHE A 979 -3.97 -30.40 25.97
N HIS A 980 -4.40 -31.66 25.99
CA HIS A 980 -4.71 -32.41 27.21
C HIS A 980 -4.19 -33.85 27.17
N ALA A 981 -3.82 -34.37 28.34
CA ALA A 981 -3.42 -35.76 28.54
C ALA A 981 -4.32 -36.47 29.57
N LYS A 982 -4.94 -37.60 29.19
CA LYS A 982 -5.87 -38.35 30.06
C LYS A 982 -5.46 -39.81 30.20
N ALA A 983 -5.31 -40.30 31.43
CA ALA A 983 -4.99 -41.71 31.69
C ALA A 983 -6.20 -42.64 31.49
N GLY A 984 -6.01 -43.70 30.72
CA GLY A 984 -6.92 -44.83 30.55
C GLY A 984 -6.84 -45.84 31.71
N LYS A 985 -7.87 -46.68 31.83
CA LYS A 985 -7.97 -47.71 32.89
C LYS A 985 -7.03 -48.92 32.68
N ASP A 986 -6.52 -49.07 31.47
CA ASP A 986 -5.62 -50.13 31.00
C ASP A 986 -4.13 -49.75 31.08
N GLY A 987 -3.82 -48.52 31.48
CA GLY A 987 -2.45 -48.01 31.55
C GLY A 987 -2.03 -47.16 30.35
N SER A 988 -2.92 -46.95 29.37
CA SER A 988 -2.71 -46.01 28.27
C SER A 988 -2.88 -44.55 28.70
N VAL A 989 -2.38 -43.63 27.88
CA VAL A 989 -2.62 -42.19 27.98
C VAL A 989 -3.13 -41.71 26.62
N THR A 990 -4.34 -41.15 26.60
CA THR A 990 -4.88 -40.48 25.41
C THR A 990 -4.52 -39.00 25.48
N LEU A 991 -3.82 -38.53 24.45
CA LEU A 991 -3.49 -37.14 24.19
C LEU A 991 -4.50 -36.60 23.18
N THR A 992 -5.04 -35.42 23.44
CA THR A 992 -5.96 -34.73 22.53
C THR A 992 -5.61 -33.26 22.46
N TRP A 993 -5.55 -32.70 21.26
CA TRP A 993 -5.39 -31.27 21.05
C TRP A 993 -6.27 -30.80 19.91
N GLU A 994 -6.58 -29.51 19.92
CA GLU A 994 -7.31 -28.84 18.86
C GLU A 994 -6.59 -27.55 18.53
N THR A 995 -6.47 -27.26 17.24
CA THR A 995 -5.94 -26.00 16.72
C THR A 995 -7.09 -25.11 16.28
N VAL A 996 -6.91 -23.80 16.42
CA VAL A 996 -7.80 -22.75 15.89
C VAL A 996 -7.42 -22.45 14.44
N THR A 997 -6.12 -22.43 14.13
CA THR A 997 -5.56 -22.27 12.77
C THR A 997 -4.22 -23.02 12.65
N GLU A 998 -3.87 -23.39 11.42
CA GLU A 998 -2.59 -24.02 11.06
C GLU A 998 -2.02 -23.38 9.78
N VAL A 999 -1.14 -22.41 9.92
CA VAL A 999 -0.48 -21.76 8.78
C VAL A 999 0.85 -22.50 8.53
N ASP A 1000 1.11 -22.93 7.29
CA ASP A 1000 2.37 -23.57 6.88
C ASP A 1000 2.89 -24.75 7.74
N ASN A 1001 2.02 -25.37 8.55
CA ASN A 1001 2.36 -26.48 9.44
C ASN A 1001 2.41 -27.80 8.65
N ALA A 1002 3.51 -28.54 8.74
CA ALA A 1002 3.65 -29.88 8.15
C ALA A 1002 3.07 -30.97 9.06
N GLY A 1003 3.05 -30.77 10.38
CA GLY A 1003 2.41 -31.68 11.32
C GLY A 1003 2.98 -31.65 12.74
N PHE A 1004 2.58 -32.63 13.54
CA PHE A 1004 2.84 -32.67 14.98
C PHE A 1004 3.66 -33.87 15.42
N ASN A 1005 4.48 -33.66 16.45
CA ASN A 1005 5.09 -34.73 17.24
C ASN A 1005 4.72 -34.60 18.71
N LEU A 1006 4.64 -35.75 19.38
CA LEU A 1006 4.36 -35.82 20.80
C LEU A 1006 5.63 -36.24 21.52
N CYS A 1007 5.97 -35.53 22.58
CA CYS A 1007 7.20 -35.69 23.34
C CYS A 1007 6.88 -35.97 24.81
N ARG A 1008 7.52 -36.97 25.43
CA ARG A 1008 7.23 -37.44 26.80
C ARG A 1008 8.46 -37.39 27.71
N SER A 1009 8.27 -37.02 28.97
CA SER A 1009 9.28 -37.09 30.04
C SER A 1009 8.69 -37.62 31.37
N LYS A 1010 9.54 -38.18 32.25
CA LYS A 1010 9.18 -38.56 33.63
C LYS A 1010 9.31 -37.40 34.64
N SER A 1011 9.88 -36.28 34.21
CA SER A 1011 10.07 -35.06 35.01
C SER A 1011 9.66 -33.83 34.20
N LYS A 1012 9.07 -32.82 34.85
CA LYS A 1012 8.58 -31.60 34.20
C LYS A 1012 9.66 -30.92 33.35
N ASP A 1013 10.88 -30.86 33.89
CA ASP A 1013 12.05 -30.21 33.28
C ASP A 1013 13.11 -31.23 32.80
N GLY A 1014 12.72 -32.50 32.63
CA GLY A 1014 13.60 -33.57 32.17
C GLY A 1014 13.81 -33.58 30.65
N HIS A 1015 14.65 -34.51 30.17
CA HIS A 1015 14.81 -34.74 28.73
C HIS A 1015 13.53 -35.40 28.16
N TYR A 1016 12.89 -34.74 27.20
CA TYR A 1016 11.70 -35.23 26.51
C TYR A 1016 12.09 -36.10 25.32
N THR A 1017 11.46 -37.27 25.19
CA THR A 1017 11.65 -38.18 24.04
C THR A 1017 10.38 -38.27 23.20
N LYS A 1018 10.54 -38.24 21.88
CA LYS A 1018 9.44 -38.38 20.91
C LYS A 1018 8.76 -39.74 21.05
N VAL A 1019 7.43 -39.76 21.09
CA VAL A 1019 6.62 -40.99 21.27
C VAL A 1019 5.92 -41.46 19.99
N ASN A 1020 5.71 -40.60 19.01
CA ASN A 1020 5.19 -40.99 17.69
C ASN A 1020 6.34 -41.33 16.71
N ASN A 1021 6.22 -42.45 15.98
CA ASN A 1021 7.25 -42.91 15.02
C ASN A 1021 7.21 -42.15 13.69
N THR A 1022 6.06 -41.58 13.36
CA THR A 1022 5.78 -40.81 12.15
C THR A 1022 5.09 -39.52 12.55
N THR A 1023 5.48 -38.40 11.96
CA THR A 1023 4.83 -37.11 12.17
C THR A 1023 3.34 -37.21 11.88
N ILE A 1024 2.50 -36.64 12.74
CA ILE A 1024 1.05 -36.61 12.57
C ILE A 1024 0.75 -35.45 11.62
N PRO A 1025 0.33 -35.67 10.37
CA PRO A 1025 0.19 -34.60 9.39
C PRO A 1025 -0.81 -33.55 9.86
N ALA A 1026 -0.50 -32.29 9.59
CA ALA A 1026 -1.44 -31.18 9.73
C ALA A 1026 -2.68 -31.43 8.86
N GLN A 1027 -3.86 -31.19 9.43
CA GLN A 1027 -5.17 -31.31 8.80
C GLN A 1027 -5.90 -29.97 8.73
N GLY A 1028 -5.43 -28.96 9.46
CA GLY A 1028 -5.91 -27.58 9.40
C GLY A 1028 -5.22 -26.77 8.31
N ASN A 1029 -5.59 -25.49 8.22
CA ASN A 1029 -5.02 -24.50 7.32
C ASN A 1029 -5.07 -23.10 7.99
N ALA A 1030 -4.66 -22.07 7.25
CA ALA A 1030 -4.52 -20.71 7.75
C ALA A 1030 -5.79 -20.08 8.33
N VAL A 1031 -6.97 -20.62 8.03
CA VAL A 1031 -8.28 -20.09 8.46
C VAL A 1031 -9.14 -21.10 9.21
N SER A 1032 -8.70 -22.36 9.35
CA SER A 1032 -9.41 -23.40 10.10
C SER A 1032 -8.43 -24.42 10.68
N GLY A 1033 -8.43 -24.61 11.99
CA GLY A 1033 -7.67 -25.69 12.62
C GLY A 1033 -8.36 -27.05 12.55
N ALA A 1034 -7.85 -28.01 13.31
CA ALA A 1034 -8.35 -29.39 13.33
C ALA A 1034 -8.16 -30.03 14.72
N SER A 1035 -8.93 -31.07 14.99
CA SER A 1035 -8.83 -31.85 16.23
C SER A 1035 -8.02 -33.13 16.00
N TYR A 1036 -7.14 -33.44 16.95
CA TYR A 1036 -6.24 -34.58 16.87
C TYR A 1036 -6.29 -35.42 18.13
N SER A 1037 -5.96 -36.70 18.00
CA SER A 1037 -5.77 -37.60 19.14
C SER A 1037 -4.64 -38.59 18.89
N TYR A 1038 -3.89 -38.89 19.95
CA TYR A 1038 -2.83 -39.90 19.96
C TYR A 1038 -2.88 -40.71 21.25
N VAL A 1039 -2.68 -42.03 21.16
CA VAL A 1039 -2.63 -42.92 22.33
C VAL A 1039 -1.19 -43.38 22.57
N ASP A 1040 -0.69 -43.14 23.78
CA ASP A 1040 0.61 -43.60 24.25
C ASP A 1040 0.45 -44.66 25.36
N GLU A 1041 1.40 -45.57 25.49
CA GLU A 1041 1.42 -46.64 26.50
C GLU A 1041 2.68 -46.56 27.38
N PRO A 1042 2.78 -45.55 28.27
CA PRO A 1042 4.01 -45.28 29.02
C PRO A 1042 4.23 -46.21 30.23
N GLY A 1043 3.23 -47.03 30.59
CA GLY A 1043 3.20 -47.82 31.82
C GLY A 1043 2.76 -47.01 33.05
N ILE A 1044 2.88 -47.60 34.24
CA ILE A 1044 2.45 -46.97 35.50
C ILE A 1044 3.46 -45.89 35.92
N GLY A 1045 2.99 -44.68 36.19
CA GLY A 1045 3.85 -43.57 36.60
C GLY A 1045 3.21 -42.19 36.42
N THR A 1046 3.97 -41.15 36.74
CA THR A 1046 3.63 -39.76 36.39
C THR A 1046 4.45 -39.38 35.15
N PHE A 1047 3.79 -38.82 34.15
CA PHE A 1047 4.40 -38.42 32.89
C PHE A 1047 4.01 -36.97 32.54
N TYR A 1048 4.89 -36.31 31.80
CA TYR A 1048 4.70 -34.97 31.26
C TYR A 1048 4.81 -35.04 29.75
N TYR A 1049 3.85 -34.44 29.04
CA TYR A 1049 3.80 -34.43 27.58
C TYR A 1049 3.92 -33.02 27.02
N LYS A 1050 4.66 -32.87 25.93
CA LYS A 1050 4.69 -31.66 25.10
C LYS A 1050 4.24 -32.00 23.68
N LEU A 1051 3.59 -31.04 23.05
CA LEU A 1051 3.23 -31.08 21.62
C LEU A 1051 4.25 -30.24 20.85
N GLU A 1052 4.90 -30.82 19.86
CA GLU A 1052 5.82 -30.15 18.94
C GLU A 1052 5.07 -29.94 17.60
N ASP A 1053 4.81 -28.71 17.19
CA ASP A 1053 4.41 -28.41 15.80
C ASP A 1053 5.66 -28.20 14.94
N VAL A 1054 5.60 -28.60 13.67
CA VAL A 1054 6.73 -28.55 12.72
C VAL A 1054 6.20 -28.02 11.39
N ASP A 1055 6.78 -26.94 10.88
CA ASP A 1055 6.42 -26.36 9.58
C ASP A 1055 7.01 -27.13 8.38
N TYR A 1056 6.61 -26.76 7.15
CA TYR A 1056 7.15 -27.35 5.91
C TYR A 1056 8.65 -27.09 5.67
N TYR A 1057 9.26 -26.22 6.47
CA TYR A 1057 10.69 -25.87 6.42
C TYR A 1057 11.53 -26.55 7.52
N GLY A 1058 10.88 -27.30 8.43
CA GLY A 1058 11.52 -28.04 9.52
C GLY A 1058 11.76 -27.22 10.80
N VAL A 1059 11.20 -26.01 10.92
CA VAL A 1059 11.21 -25.21 12.15
C VAL A 1059 10.07 -25.69 13.06
N SER A 1060 10.31 -25.72 14.38
CA SER A 1060 9.35 -26.32 15.33
C SER A 1060 9.15 -25.51 16.62
N THR A 1061 7.94 -25.50 17.16
CA THR A 1061 7.58 -24.91 18.47
C THR A 1061 7.05 -25.98 19.43
N LEU A 1062 7.27 -25.83 20.74
CA LEU A 1062 6.83 -26.78 21.77
C LEU A 1062 5.77 -26.19 22.71
N HIS A 1063 4.62 -26.85 22.83
CA HIS A 1063 3.50 -26.49 23.70
C HIS A 1063 3.39 -27.42 24.92
N GLY A 1064 2.97 -26.88 26.06
CA GLY A 1064 2.82 -27.60 27.34
C GLY A 1064 3.96 -27.33 28.36
N PRO A 1065 4.21 -28.21 29.36
CA PRO A 1065 3.79 -29.61 29.38
C PRO A 1065 2.46 -29.90 30.11
N GLU A 1066 1.72 -30.87 29.59
CA GLU A 1066 0.56 -31.49 30.23
C GLU A 1066 0.98 -32.64 31.16
N LYS A 1067 0.45 -32.66 32.39
CA LYS A 1067 0.80 -33.66 33.42
C LYS A 1067 -0.28 -34.71 33.56
N VAL A 1068 0.11 -35.98 33.51
CA VAL A 1068 -0.81 -37.12 33.73
C VAL A 1068 -0.22 -38.16 34.68
N ARG A 1069 -1.07 -38.79 35.49
CA ARG A 1069 -0.70 -39.87 36.42
C ARG A 1069 -1.46 -41.15 36.11
N VAL A 1070 -0.75 -42.17 35.64
CA VAL A 1070 -1.25 -43.51 35.35
C VAL A 1070 -1.15 -44.38 36.61
N LYS A 1071 -2.26 -44.98 37.05
CA LYS A 1071 -2.35 -45.83 38.26
C LYS A 1071 -2.60 -47.29 37.86
N SER A 1072 -2.12 -48.24 38.66
CA SER A 1072 -2.46 -49.67 38.51
C SER A 1072 -3.96 -49.89 38.73
N GLY A 1073 -4.64 -50.48 37.74
CA GLY A 1073 -6.03 -50.91 37.87
C GLY A 1073 -6.16 -52.09 38.85
N SER A 1074 -6.84 -51.87 39.97
CA SER A 1074 -7.24 -52.92 40.90
C SER A 1074 -8.30 -53.82 40.26
N ASN A 1075 -7.91 -55.01 39.78
CA ASN A 1075 -8.86 -56.10 39.55
C ASN A 1075 -9.12 -56.83 40.88
N ALA A 1076 -10.26 -56.53 41.49
CA ALA A 1076 -10.85 -57.38 42.51
C ALA A 1076 -11.78 -58.41 41.83
N VAL A 1077 -11.36 -59.68 41.74
CA VAL A 1077 -12.27 -60.84 41.74
C VAL A 1077 -11.65 -61.97 42.58
N ARG A 1078 -12.51 -62.53 43.44
CA ARG A 1078 -12.34 -63.42 44.60
C ARG A 1078 -11.97 -64.89 44.32
N ARG A 1079 -11.45 -65.55 45.38
CA ARG A 1079 -11.51 -67.01 45.74
C ARG A 1079 -10.75 -67.94 44.76
N ARG A 1080 -9.83 -68.81 45.18
CA ARG A 1080 -9.79 -69.75 46.32
C ARG A 1080 -8.33 -70.10 46.61
#